data_AF-A0A544TUW7-F1
#
_entry.id   AF-A0A544TUW7-F1
#
_cell.length_a   1.000
_cell.length_b   1.000
_cell.length_c   1.000
_cell.angle_alpha   90.00
_cell.angle_beta   90.00
_cell.angle_gamma   90.00
#
_symmetry.space_group_name_H-M   'P 1'
#
loop_
_entity.id
_entity.type
_entity.pdbx_description
1 polymer ?
#
loop_
_entity_poly.entity_id
_entity_poly.type
_entity_poly.pdbx_seq_one_letter_code
_entity_poly.pdbx_strand_id
1 'polypeptide(L)'
;MRNKAIKIACSIAIAAIIASPAQQAKASTDINQLVIDAQNASTILKWAISVEGSADFKTRPYNQYNVAKKTIQTAETAATNLTNSEQISVQAKLVEPKIHTKRAQAYIDAITSSEKITDLTRNLDQAIKSADLEKVENAYHVATAEYRKQVKLLDRVYGQSTRDGIRSAVKPAMEKLIDQVKYDVTVKMYIENASAFIKENKLAEAASELEKAEYYLTFNNENFTFLSQVEKSYNDVMKSLPLQPLAVSSDGQNTVNIHFSKEYSIPLEGLEAGQYKISGETVQSAKLSEDKKTVFLTTSNLDPSTNYTVTWKDYKVNFVTEAVADTTGIVLYDTDDSYLETTNNRVYRAYLTNSDGSPYIGRVKINLTEANPATETTSTTAVITTANGSVGNAGQEATVFTDQNGNLTFIIAPANATSETYVQPTIQKLDGDQKSKKATLTHFFQLQNVSGFYNFNSMSSNIFIENNYIYMNGFKYKWDDNDLFFIRGQLVTQDVFKAALSSGDSITIGYEVKEDNISTWNITSDVTEAAKLEITNPAHSPVTYDGSNYIISGTAEAGFTVHVYRNGVFIGTAKVDDNGDWTLGSISLIQNVANTFEAYQYAPGKDGENGEGSENPTNPATAIINEGAFASTEITLNDTTENGLTLFDTLDFTFLNPSYGHRFKESLTGTITVNDGYGRSAVVKVEYIDADTLRVVDFVSIETGFAHNSTSLMIVATNGIVNQDQLAYDVEESQSNGTVIIKYAK
;
A
#
# COMPACT_ATOMS: atom_id res chain seq x y z
N MET A 1 35.80 51.39 -10.78
CA MET A 1 36.18 52.75 -10.33
C MET A 1 35.49 53.05 -9.02
N ARG A 2 36.20 53.74 -8.11
CA ARG A 2 35.83 54.20 -6.75
C ARG A 2 35.92 53.20 -5.60
N ASN A 3 37.16 52.97 -5.20
CA ASN A 3 37.59 52.91 -3.79
C ASN A 3 36.99 54.07 -2.97
N LYS A 4 36.47 53.79 -1.77
CA LYS A 4 36.97 54.33 -0.49
C LYS A 4 36.06 53.98 0.70
N ALA A 5 36.65 53.22 1.62
CA ALA A 5 36.62 53.36 3.08
C ALA A 5 35.36 53.94 3.76
N ILE A 6 34.68 53.10 4.56
CA ILE A 6 33.99 53.54 5.79
C ILE A 6 34.19 52.44 6.86
N LYS A 7 35.23 52.59 7.69
CA LYS A 7 35.33 51.93 9.00
C LYS A 7 34.68 52.89 10.00
N ILE A 8 33.48 52.57 10.50
CA ILE A 8 32.84 53.33 11.59
C ILE A 8 33.16 52.63 12.91
N ALA A 9 33.93 53.31 13.75
CA ALA A 9 34.10 53.00 15.16
C ALA A 9 33.27 54.00 15.96
N CYS A 10 32.42 53.52 16.87
CA CYS A 10 31.71 54.38 17.83
C CYS A 10 31.89 53.82 19.25
N SER A 11 32.57 54.60 20.08
CA SER A 11 32.73 54.45 21.52
C SER A 11 31.54 55.05 22.27
N ILE A 12 30.99 54.35 23.27
CA ILE A 12 29.86 54.79 24.09
C ILE A 12 30.39 55.30 25.44
N ALA A 13 29.98 56.49 25.87
CA ALA A 13 30.17 57.01 27.22
C ALA A 13 28.81 57.04 27.95
N ILE A 14 28.79 56.58 29.21
CA ILE A 14 27.60 56.55 30.08
C ILE A 14 27.76 57.63 31.16
N ALA A 15 26.75 58.48 31.34
CA ALA A 15 26.61 59.33 32.52
C ALA A 15 25.15 59.32 33.00
N ALA A 16 24.96 59.03 34.29
CA ALA A 16 23.67 59.06 34.98
C ALA A 16 23.45 60.43 35.64
N ILE A 17 22.20 60.95 35.72
CA ILE A 17 21.67 61.85 36.79
C ILE A 17 20.12 61.99 36.69
N ILE A 18 19.47 61.76 37.85
CA ILE A 18 18.21 62.17 38.53
C ILE A 18 17.11 63.00 37.79
N ALA A 19 15.85 62.69 38.16
CA ALA A 19 14.54 62.92 37.51
C ALA A 19 13.78 64.27 37.75
N SER A 20 13.08 64.78 36.72
CA SER A 20 12.00 65.82 36.75
C SER A 20 11.21 65.85 35.40
N PRO A 21 10.05 66.54 35.24
CA PRO A 21 9.11 66.47 34.08
C PRO A 21 9.69 66.78 32.69
N ALA A 22 10.93 67.26 32.59
CA ALA A 22 11.72 67.25 31.36
C ALA A 22 12.06 65.82 30.87
N GLN A 23 11.75 64.78 31.65
CA GLN A 23 12.03 63.38 31.34
C GLN A 23 11.12 62.75 30.28
N GLN A 24 9.90 63.23 30.04
CA GLN A 24 9.11 62.66 28.92
C GLN A 24 9.72 63.02 27.57
N ALA A 25 10.22 64.24 27.40
CA ALA A 25 10.95 64.65 26.19
C ALA A 25 12.35 64.01 26.10
N LYS A 26 13.08 63.88 27.23
CA LYS A 26 14.38 63.19 27.26
C LYS A 26 14.26 61.67 27.07
N ALA A 27 13.32 60.98 27.72
CA ALA A 27 13.08 59.55 27.53
C ALA A 27 12.58 59.23 26.11
N SER A 28 11.79 60.12 25.51
CA SER A 28 11.41 60.08 24.08
C SER A 28 12.63 60.27 23.16
N THR A 29 13.58 61.14 23.53
CA THR A 29 14.84 61.32 22.77
C THR A 29 15.77 60.10 22.92
N ASP A 30 15.83 59.51 24.12
CA ASP A 30 16.65 58.33 24.44
C ASP A 30 16.12 57.06 23.76
N ILE A 31 14.79 56.82 23.73
CA ILE A 31 14.22 55.65 23.02
C ILE A 31 14.41 55.77 21.51
N ASN A 32 14.27 56.96 20.93
CA ASN A 32 14.49 57.17 19.51
C ASN A 32 15.94 56.83 19.13
N GLN A 33 16.91 57.20 19.97
CA GLN A 33 18.31 56.82 19.76
C GLN A 33 18.53 55.31 19.87
N LEU A 34 17.92 54.62 20.85
CA LEU A 34 18.02 53.16 20.98
C LEU A 34 17.44 52.42 19.76
N VAL A 35 16.33 52.92 19.20
CA VAL A 35 15.76 52.38 17.96
C VAL A 35 16.68 52.62 16.77
N ILE A 36 17.29 53.81 16.66
CA ILE A 36 18.29 54.12 15.63
C ILE A 36 19.50 53.18 15.76
N ASP A 37 19.99 52.94 16.97
CA ASP A 37 21.12 52.04 17.22
C ASP A 37 20.78 50.59 16.82
N ALA A 38 19.56 50.13 17.10
CA ALA A 38 19.07 48.84 16.64
C ALA A 38 18.97 48.74 15.11
N GLN A 39 18.48 49.79 14.45
CA GLN A 39 18.41 49.88 12.99
C GLN A 39 19.79 49.91 12.32
N ASN A 40 20.74 50.66 12.89
CA ASN A 40 22.11 50.74 12.41
C ASN A 40 22.84 49.39 12.57
N ALA A 41 22.76 48.79 13.76
CA ALA A 41 23.35 47.48 14.02
C ALA A 41 22.79 46.39 13.08
N SER A 42 21.47 46.41 12.85
CA SER A 42 20.81 45.45 11.96
C SER A 42 21.13 45.68 10.48
N THR A 43 21.35 46.94 10.09
CA THR A 43 21.81 47.29 8.73
C THR A 43 23.22 46.77 8.49
N ILE A 44 24.13 46.91 9.46
CA ILE A 44 25.47 46.31 9.41
C ILE A 44 25.36 44.78 9.28
N LEU A 45 24.49 44.16 10.07
CA LEU A 45 24.24 42.71 10.01
C LEU A 45 23.70 42.26 8.65
N LYS A 46 22.75 43.01 8.07
CA LYS A 46 22.20 42.75 6.72
C LYS A 46 23.31 42.71 5.67
N TRP A 47 24.22 43.68 5.67
CA TRP A 47 25.34 43.69 4.73
C TRP A 47 26.35 42.59 5.01
N ALA A 48 26.54 42.21 6.27
CA ALA A 48 27.44 41.12 6.64
C ALA A 48 26.99 39.74 6.10
N ILE A 49 25.69 39.57 5.83
CA ILE A 49 25.11 38.33 5.29
C ILE A 49 24.74 38.42 3.80
N SER A 50 25.04 39.55 3.14
CA SER A 50 24.72 39.77 1.72
C SER A 50 26.00 39.80 0.88
N VAL A 51 25.95 39.22 -0.33
CA VAL A 51 27.03 39.29 -1.33
C VAL A 51 27.29 40.72 -1.79
N GLU A 52 26.25 41.56 -1.80
CA GLU A 52 26.38 42.98 -2.10
C GLU A 52 27.12 43.75 -0.99
N GLY A 53 27.30 43.13 0.18
CA GLY A 53 28.04 43.65 1.32
C GLY A 53 29.35 42.91 1.53
N SER A 54 29.46 42.18 2.64
CA SER A 54 30.71 41.53 3.06
C SER A 54 30.60 40.01 3.25
N ALA A 55 29.54 39.37 2.76
CA ALA A 55 29.42 37.93 2.84
C ALA A 55 30.44 37.24 1.91
N ASP A 56 31.22 36.32 2.46
CA ASP A 56 32.26 35.54 1.76
C ASP A 56 31.92 34.04 1.65
N PHE A 57 30.70 33.67 2.07
CA PHE A 57 30.18 32.30 2.13
C PHE A 57 30.89 31.36 3.11
N LYS A 58 31.72 31.90 4.01
CA LYS A 58 32.55 31.11 4.94
C LYS A 58 32.49 31.65 6.37
N THR A 59 32.43 32.95 6.52
CA THR A 59 32.58 33.63 7.82
C THR A 59 31.22 33.86 8.46
N ARG A 60 31.07 33.42 9.71
CA ARG A 60 29.86 33.71 10.51
C ARG A 60 29.94 35.11 11.13
N PRO A 61 28.94 35.98 10.94
CA PRO A 61 28.96 37.33 11.50
C PRO A 61 28.46 37.38 12.96
N TYR A 62 29.02 36.53 13.85
CA TYR A 62 28.56 36.41 15.24
C TYR A 62 28.61 37.73 16.00
N ASN A 63 29.66 38.54 15.80
CA ASN A 63 29.80 39.82 16.46
C ASN A 63 28.67 40.78 16.07
N GLN A 64 28.42 40.92 14.77
CA GLN A 64 27.35 41.76 14.23
C GLN A 64 25.96 41.24 14.65
N TYR A 65 25.78 39.93 14.67
CA TYR A 65 24.54 39.27 15.10
C TYR A 65 24.24 39.54 16.59
N ASN A 66 25.23 39.34 17.46
CA ASN A 66 25.09 39.56 18.90
C ASN A 66 24.87 41.05 19.22
N VAL A 67 25.54 41.96 18.52
CA VAL A 67 25.32 43.40 18.68
C VAL A 67 23.90 43.78 18.28
N ALA A 68 23.41 43.34 17.12
CA ALA A 68 22.04 43.62 16.68
C ALA A 68 20.98 43.06 17.64
N LYS A 69 21.15 41.80 18.08
CA LYS A 69 20.24 41.18 19.07
C LYS A 69 20.20 41.98 20.37
N LYS A 70 21.37 42.40 20.87
CA LYS A 70 21.48 43.19 22.10
C LYS A 70 20.83 44.56 21.96
N THR A 71 21.08 45.29 20.87
CA THR A 71 20.49 46.62 20.68
C THR A 71 18.97 46.56 20.49
N ILE A 72 18.45 45.55 19.80
CA ILE A 72 17.00 45.29 19.71
C ILE A 72 16.43 45.05 21.11
N GLN A 73 17.03 44.15 21.90
CA GLN A 73 16.55 43.82 23.24
C GLN A 73 16.58 45.05 24.18
N THR A 74 17.62 45.87 24.10
CA THR A 74 17.72 47.12 24.87
C THR A 74 16.59 48.08 24.50
N ALA A 75 16.30 48.26 23.20
CA ALA A 75 15.20 49.11 22.74
C ALA A 75 13.82 48.58 23.17
N GLU A 76 13.60 47.26 23.10
CA GLU A 76 12.36 46.63 23.56
C GLU A 76 12.16 46.78 25.07
N THR A 77 13.22 46.56 25.85
CA THR A 77 13.18 46.70 27.31
C THR A 77 12.87 48.14 27.69
N ALA A 78 13.53 49.12 27.05
CA ALA A 78 13.25 50.53 27.29
C ALA A 78 11.81 50.93 26.91
N ALA A 79 11.25 50.34 25.84
CA ALA A 79 9.88 50.61 25.41
C ALA A 79 8.82 50.19 26.43
N THR A 80 9.08 49.19 27.28
CA THR A 80 8.10 48.74 28.31
C THR A 80 7.67 49.83 29.29
N ASN A 81 8.48 50.89 29.44
CA ASN A 81 8.17 52.03 30.31
C ASN A 81 7.37 53.15 29.60
N LEU A 82 7.00 52.98 28.33
CA LEU A 82 6.27 53.96 27.52
C LEU A 82 4.76 53.68 27.48
N THR A 83 3.98 54.63 26.94
CA THR A 83 2.55 54.42 26.69
C THR A 83 2.30 53.37 25.61
N ASN A 84 1.11 52.75 25.60
CA ASN A 84 0.75 51.72 24.62
C ASN A 84 0.94 52.17 23.16
N SER A 85 0.60 53.43 22.84
CA SER A 85 0.75 53.99 21.49
C SER A 85 2.22 54.11 21.08
N GLU A 86 3.08 54.56 22.00
CA GLU A 86 4.53 54.69 21.77
C GLU A 86 5.21 53.32 21.68
N GLN A 87 4.78 52.34 22.48
CA GLN A 87 5.25 50.96 22.40
C GLN A 87 4.96 50.35 21.02
N ILE A 88 3.75 50.53 20.49
CA ILE A 88 3.38 50.07 19.13
C ILE A 88 4.28 50.74 18.08
N SER A 89 4.56 52.04 18.22
CA SER A 89 5.46 52.76 17.31
C SER A 89 6.88 52.20 17.32
N VAL A 90 7.43 51.88 18.51
CA VAL A 90 8.76 51.26 18.64
C VAL A 90 8.76 49.86 18.05
N GLN A 91 7.76 49.04 18.36
CA GLN A 91 7.62 47.69 17.81
C GLN A 91 7.59 47.70 16.29
N ALA A 92 6.83 48.62 15.68
CA ALA A 92 6.78 48.78 14.22
C ALA A 92 8.15 49.12 13.62
N LYS A 93 8.92 50.02 14.26
CA LYS A 93 10.27 50.39 13.81
C LYS A 93 11.31 49.27 13.99
N LEU A 94 11.06 48.31 14.89
CA LEU A 94 11.94 47.15 15.15
C LEU A 94 11.61 45.92 14.29
N VAL A 95 10.57 45.95 13.45
CA VAL A 95 10.21 44.84 12.56
C VAL A 95 11.37 44.47 11.62
N GLU A 96 11.91 45.43 10.86
CA GLU A 96 13.05 45.21 9.94
C GLU A 96 14.31 44.71 10.68
N PRO A 97 14.76 45.34 11.80
CA PRO A 97 15.83 44.81 12.64
C PRO A 97 15.67 43.32 13.04
N LYS A 98 14.47 42.93 13.48
CA LYS A 98 14.17 41.54 13.83
C LYS A 98 14.21 40.62 12.62
N ILE A 99 13.72 41.06 11.46
CA ILE A 99 13.79 40.31 10.20
C ILE A 99 15.26 40.05 9.82
N HIS A 100 16.13 41.06 9.88
CA HIS A 100 17.55 40.89 9.59
C HIS A 100 18.24 39.93 10.55
N THR A 101 17.86 39.95 11.84
CA THR A 101 18.36 38.99 12.83
C THR A 101 17.93 37.56 12.47
N LYS A 102 16.66 37.31 12.10
CA LYS A 102 16.19 35.99 11.64
C LYS A 102 16.92 35.51 10.38
N ARG A 103 17.10 36.40 9.40
CA ARG A 103 17.85 36.10 8.16
C ARG A 103 19.32 35.76 8.46
N ALA A 104 19.92 36.48 9.39
CA ALA A 104 21.30 36.22 9.81
C ALA A 104 21.45 34.90 10.57
N GLN A 105 20.45 34.50 11.37
CA GLN A 105 20.44 33.18 11.98
C GLN A 105 20.45 32.09 10.90
N ALA A 106 19.58 32.18 9.89
CA ALA A 106 19.55 31.23 8.78
C ALA A 106 20.90 31.19 8.01
N TYR A 107 21.55 32.35 7.84
CA TYR A 107 22.89 32.42 7.26
C TYR A 107 23.94 31.70 8.13
N ILE A 108 23.95 31.94 9.44
CA ILE A 108 24.87 31.28 10.40
C ILE A 108 24.67 29.76 10.40
N ASP A 109 23.42 29.31 10.38
CA ASP A 109 23.06 27.89 10.31
C ASP A 109 23.55 27.27 9.00
N ALA A 110 23.39 27.99 7.87
CA ALA A 110 23.87 27.55 6.57
C ALA A 110 25.40 27.41 6.53
N ILE A 111 26.16 28.39 7.05
CA ILE A 111 27.63 28.28 7.12
C ILE A 111 28.06 27.10 7.99
N THR A 112 27.37 26.86 9.12
CA THR A 112 27.62 25.68 9.97
C THR A 112 27.33 24.37 9.23
N SER A 113 26.28 24.36 8.43
CA SER A 113 25.93 23.22 7.58
C SER A 113 26.96 23.00 6.48
N SER A 114 27.50 24.08 5.88
CA SER A 114 28.57 24.03 4.89
C SER A 114 29.86 23.41 5.43
N GLU A 115 30.25 23.74 6.67
CA GLU A 115 31.39 23.08 7.34
C GLU A 115 31.13 21.59 7.50
N LYS A 116 29.93 21.20 7.96
CA LYS A 116 29.56 19.79 8.08
C LYS A 116 29.58 19.07 6.72
N ILE A 117 29.06 19.68 5.66
CA ILE A 117 29.14 19.13 4.30
C ILE A 117 30.60 18.96 3.89
N THR A 118 31.46 19.94 4.18
CA THR A 118 32.90 19.87 3.86
C THR A 118 33.58 18.71 4.57
N ASP A 119 33.24 18.47 5.83
CA ASP A 119 33.77 17.34 6.60
C ASP A 119 33.26 15.99 6.07
N LEU A 120 31.97 15.90 5.73
CA LEU A 120 31.41 14.71 5.07
C LEU A 120 32.10 14.44 3.72
N THR A 121 32.33 15.48 2.92
CA THR A 121 33.05 15.38 1.63
C THR A 121 34.45 14.84 1.85
N ARG A 122 35.17 15.35 2.86
CA ARG A 122 36.52 14.89 3.20
C ARG A 122 36.53 13.43 3.65
N ASN A 123 35.56 13.03 4.48
CA ASN A 123 35.47 11.66 4.98
C ASN A 123 35.16 10.68 3.84
N LEU A 124 34.24 11.03 2.93
CA LEU A 124 33.94 10.21 1.76
C LEU A 124 35.16 10.11 0.82
N ASP A 125 35.84 11.23 0.54
CA ASP A 125 37.08 11.24 -0.26
C ASP A 125 38.18 10.36 0.36
N GLN A 126 38.35 10.39 1.69
CA GLN A 126 39.30 9.53 2.40
C GLN A 126 38.92 8.06 2.32
N ALA A 127 37.63 7.73 2.45
CA ALA A 127 37.15 6.36 2.29
C ALA A 127 37.42 5.84 0.87
N ILE A 128 37.11 6.64 -0.16
CA ILE A 128 37.39 6.31 -1.57
C ILE A 128 38.89 6.05 -1.77
N LYS A 129 39.75 6.92 -1.24
CA LYS A 129 41.22 6.76 -1.34
C LYS A 129 41.77 5.55 -0.59
N SER A 130 41.05 5.03 0.39
CA SER A 130 41.46 3.81 1.11
C SER A 130 41.34 2.54 0.27
N ALA A 131 40.59 2.60 -0.84
CA ALA A 131 40.26 1.47 -1.72
C ALA A 131 39.60 0.28 -1.02
N ASP A 132 39.00 0.52 0.15
CA ASP A 132 38.25 -0.42 0.95
C ASP A 132 36.75 -0.18 0.76
N LEU A 133 36.10 -1.07 0.01
CA LEU A 133 34.72 -0.87 -0.44
C LEU A 133 33.71 -0.86 0.72
N GLU A 134 33.99 -1.56 1.82
CA GLU A 134 33.15 -1.55 3.02
C GLU A 134 33.23 -0.18 3.73
N LYS A 135 34.42 0.41 3.81
CA LYS A 135 34.57 1.79 4.32
C LYS A 135 33.91 2.81 3.40
N VAL A 136 33.99 2.62 2.08
CA VAL A 136 33.35 3.50 1.09
C VAL A 136 31.84 3.50 1.26
N GLU A 137 31.21 2.34 1.33
CA GLU A 137 29.76 2.22 1.53
C GLU A 137 29.31 2.88 2.84
N ASN A 138 29.95 2.56 3.96
CA ASN A 138 29.62 3.14 5.26
C ASN A 138 29.72 4.68 5.23
N ALA A 139 30.80 5.21 4.65
CA ALA A 139 30.96 6.66 4.48
C ALA A 139 29.92 7.25 3.52
N TYR A 140 29.57 6.55 2.45
CA TYR A 140 28.58 6.98 1.46
C TYR A 140 27.18 7.11 2.07
N HIS A 141 26.72 6.12 2.85
CA HIS A 141 25.41 6.17 3.49
C HIS A 141 25.31 7.31 4.50
N VAL A 142 26.34 7.49 5.34
CA VAL A 142 26.40 8.61 6.29
C VAL A 142 26.42 9.94 5.54
N ALA A 143 27.26 10.06 4.51
CA ALA A 143 27.40 11.29 3.73
C ALA A 143 26.09 11.66 3.03
N THR A 144 25.45 10.74 2.32
CA THR A 144 24.20 11.00 1.57
C THR A 144 23.03 11.32 2.49
N ALA A 145 22.87 10.61 3.60
CA ALA A 145 21.81 10.86 4.57
C ALA A 145 21.95 12.25 5.22
N GLU A 146 23.16 12.60 5.68
CA GLU A 146 23.40 13.89 6.32
C GLU A 146 23.40 15.04 5.31
N TYR A 147 23.98 14.85 4.12
CA TYR A 147 24.00 15.84 3.05
C TYR A 147 22.60 16.35 2.71
N ARG A 148 21.62 15.44 2.55
CA ARG A 148 20.21 15.80 2.30
C ARG A 148 19.62 16.70 3.40
N LYS A 149 19.97 16.46 4.66
CA LYS A 149 19.53 17.29 5.80
C LYS A 149 20.21 18.67 5.77
N GLN A 150 21.52 18.71 5.52
CA GLN A 150 22.31 19.94 5.53
C GLN A 150 21.95 20.88 4.37
N VAL A 151 21.67 20.36 3.17
CA VAL A 151 21.28 21.18 2.01
C VAL A 151 20.01 21.98 2.29
N LYS A 152 19.04 21.42 3.01
CA LYS A 152 17.81 22.14 3.42
C LYS A 152 18.11 23.40 4.24
N LEU A 153 19.20 23.42 5.01
CA LEU A 153 19.60 24.58 5.80
C LEU A 153 20.22 25.67 4.92
N LEU A 154 20.95 25.29 3.86
CA LEU A 154 21.46 26.24 2.87
C LEU A 154 20.31 26.99 2.18
N ASP A 155 19.20 26.29 1.94
CA ASP A 155 18.04 26.84 1.22
C ASP A 155 17.24 27.87 2.03
N ARG A 156 17.44 27.94 3.34
CA ARG A 156 16.82 28.93 4.23
C ARG A 156 17.44 30.32 4.10
N VAL A 157 18.62 30.44 3.50
CA VAL A 157 19.33 31.71 3.36
C VAL A 157 18.53 32.66 2.47
N TYR A 158 18.28 33.86 2.99
CA TYR A 158 17.59 34.92 2.25
C TYR A 158 18.56 35.61 1.27
N GLY A 159 18.10 35.82 0.03
CA GLY A 159 18.89 36.38 -1.07
C GLY A 159 19.47 35.27 -1.95
N GLN A 160 19.05 35.25 -3.23
CA GLN A 160 19.42 34.21 -4.18
C GLN A 160 20.93 34.15 -4.40
N SER A 161 21.58 35.28 -4.69
CA SER A 161 23.03 35.32 -4.92
C SER A 161 23.85 34.84 -3.72
N THR A 162 23.42 35.14 -2.50
CA THR A 162 24.07 34.65 -1.28
C THR A 162 23.92 33.14 -1.14
N ARG A 163 22.69 32.64 -1.32
CA ARG A 163 22.37 31.22 -1.24
C ARG A 163 23.14 30.41 -2.28
N ASP A 164 23.16 30.88 -3.52
CA ASP A 164 23.85 30.20 -4.62
C ASP A 164 25.37 30.19 -4.40
N GLY A 165 25.96 31.28 -3.90
CA GLY A 165 27.37 31.30 -3.52
C GLY A 165 27.73 30.28 -2.44
N ILE A 166 26.90 30.12 -1.40
CA ILE A 166 27.09 29.10 -0.36
C ILE A 166 26.96 27.69 -0.95
N ARG A 167 25.94 27.43 -1.77
CA ARG A 167 25.73 26.13 -2.41
C ARG A 167 26.91 25.76 -3.32
N SER A 168 27.33 26.67 -4.19
CA SER A 168 28.44 26.47 -5.12
C SER A 168 29.77 26.20 -4.41
N ALA A 169 29.94 26.65 -3.16
CA ALA A 169 31.15 26.40 -2.39
C ALA A 169 31.28 24.95 -1.89
N VAL A 170 30.17 24.22 -1.69
CA VAL A 170 30.20 22.90 -1.02
C VAL A 170 29.52 21.76 -1.80
N LYS A 171 28.44 22.04 -2.54
CA LYS A 171 27.66 21.01 -3.23
C LYS A 171 28.43 20.29 -4.34
N PRO A 172 29.12 20.98 -5.26
CA PRO A 172 29.71 20.32 -6.43
C PRO A 172 30.76 19.25 -6.07
N ALA A 173 31.55 19.49 -5.03
CA ALA A 173 32.56 18.53 -4.59
C ALA A 173 31.93 17.27 -3.98
N MET A 174 30.89 17.43 -3.14
CA MET A 174 30.16 16.31 -2.56
C MET A 174 29.42 15.50 -3.62
N GLU A 175 28.65 16.17 -4.48
CA GLU A 175 27.85 15.52 -5.54
C GLU A 175 28.74 14.73 -6.49
N LYS A 176 29.91 15.28 -6.86
CA LYS A 176 30.91 14.57 -7.67
C LYS A 176 31.37 13.25 -7.03
N LEU A 177 31.67 13.24 -5.72
CA LEU A 177 32.11 12.03 -5.03
C LEU A 177 30.97 11.01 -4.88
N ILE A 178 29.75 11.47 -4.62
CA ILE A 178 28.56 10.61 -4.59
C ILE A 178 28.36 9.96 -5.95
N ASP A 179 28.40 10.74 -7.04
CA ASP A 179 28.24 10.22 -8.40
C ASP A 179 29.36 9.26 -8.80
N GLN A 180 30.58 9.49 -8.30
CA GLN A 180 31.74 8.65 -8.58
C GLN A 180 31.59 7.21 -8.05
N VAL A 181 30.91 7.00 -6.91
CA VAL A 181 30.82 5.67 -6.27
C VAL A 181 29.41 5.12 -6.09
N LYS A 182 28.38 5.84 -6.53
CA LYS A 182 26.97 5.41 -6.35
C LYS A 182 26.71 4.02 -6.93
N TYR A 183 27.29 3.70 -8.09
CA TYR A 183 27.08 2.39 -8.72
C TYR A 183 27.85 1.29 -8.00
N ASP A 184 29.07 1.57 -7.54
CA ASP A 184 29.85 0.64 -6.72
C ASP A 184 29.08 0.24 -5.45
N VAL A 185 28.52 1.21 -4.73
CA VAL A 185 27.73 0.98 -3.52
C VAL A 185 26.41 0.26 -3.84
N THR A 186 25.70 0.68 -4.88
CA THR A 186 24.43 0.07 -5.28
C THR A 186 24.60 -1.42 -5.60
N VAL A 187 25.60 -1.77 -6.41
CA VAL A 187 25.85 -3.16 -6.77
C VAL A 187 26.33 -3.97 -5.56
N LYS A 188 27.18 -3.39 -4.69
CA LYS A 188 27.58 -4.05 -3.45
C LYS A 188 26.37 -4.42 -2.59
N MET A 189 25.42 -3.50 -2.39
CA MET A 189 24.21 -3.76 -1.61
C MET A 189 23.39 -4.93 -2.19
N TYR A 190 23.20 -4.98 -3.52
CA TYR A 190 22.51 -6.10 -4.16
C TYR A 190 23.24 -7.43 -3.96
N ILE A 191 24.57 -7.44 -4.07
CA ILE A 191 25.40 -8.63 -3.84
C ILE A 191 25.28 -9.11 -2.38
N GLU A 192 25.25 -8.20 -1.41
CA GLU A 192 25.11 -8.53 0.01
C GLU A 192 23.71 -9.04 0.36
N ASN A 193 22.66 -8.42 -0.19
CA ASN A 193 21.30 -8.92 -0.09
C ASN A 193 21.19 -10.33 -0.68
N ALA A 194 21.74 -10.55 -1.88
CA ALA A 194 21.77 -11.88 -2.49
C ALA A 194 22.50 -12.89 -1.58
N SER A 195 23.65 -12.51 -1.01
CA SER A 195 24.38 -13.37 -0.07
C SER A 195 23.57 -13.70 1.19
N ALA A 196 22.83 -12.73 1.73
CA ALA A 196 21.93 -12.95 2.86
C ALA A 196 20.77 -13.89 2.50
N PHE A 197 20.11 -13.66 1.37
CA PHE A 197 19.02 -14.52 0.89
C PHE A 197 19.48 -15.95 0.59
N ILE A 198 20.70 -16.14 0.07
CA ILE A 198 21.28 -17.49 -0.09
C ILE A 198 21.40 -18.21 1.27
N LYS A 199 21.86 -17.50 2.31
CA LYS A 199 21.96 -18.07 3.67
C LYS A 199 20.60 -18.40 4.28
N GLU A 200 19.57 -17.63 3.93
CA GLU A 200 18.18 -17.83 4.34
C GLU A 200 17.43 -18.85 3.46
N ASN A 201 18.06 -19.41 2.43
CA ASN A 201 17.44 -20.31 1.43
C ASN A 201 16.30 -19.64 0.61
N LYS A 202 16.32 -18.31 0.48
CA LYS A 202 15.42 -17.49 -0.34
C LYS A 202 16.00 -17.28 -1.74
N LEU A 203 16.00 -18.35 -2.52
CA LEU A 203 16.84 -18.44 -3.72
C LEU A 203 16.29 -17.68 -4.94
N ALA A 204 14.98 -17.42 -4.98
CA ALA A 204 14.36 -16.59 -6.01
C ALA A 204 14.72 -15.11 -5.81
N GLU A 205 14.65 -14.65 -4.56
CA GLU A 205 15.04 -13.30 -4.14
C GLU A 205 16.55 -13.09 -4.35
N ALA A 206 17.37 -14.08 -3.99
CA ALA A 206 18.80 -14.03 -4.25
C ALA A 206 19.13 -13.90 -5.75
N ALA A 207 18.47 -14.69 -6.60
CA ALA A 207 18.65 -14.62 -8.06
C ALA A 207 18.22 -13.25 -8.60
N SER A 208 17.09 -12.72 -8.12
CA SER A 208 16.60 -11.39 -8.51
C SER A 208 17.57 -10.26 -8.12
N GLU A 209 18.14 -10.30 -6.92
CA GLU A 209 19.14 -9.31 -6.49
C GLU A 209 20.42 -9.39 -7.35
N LEU A 210 20.85 -10.59 -7.74
CA LEU A 210 21.99 -10.76 -8.64
C LEU A 210 21.69 -10.27 -10.07
N GLU A 211 20.46 -10.44 -10.57
CA GLU A 211 20.05 -9.86 -11.85
C GLU A 211 20.09 -8.32 -11.82
N LYS A 212 19.67 -7.69 -10.71
CA LYS A 212 19.81 -6.25 -10.51
C LYS A 212 21.28 -5.82 -10.53
N ALA A 213 22.16 -6.56 -9.84
CA ALA A 213 23.60 -6.31 -9.87
C ALA A 213 24.18 -6.43 -11.29
N GLU A 214 23.83 -7.49 -12.02
CA GLU A 214 24.26 -7.76 -13.40
C GLU A 214 23.84 -6.65 -14.36
N TYR A 215 22.62 -6.12 -14.21
CA TYR A 215 22.12 -4.99 -14.99
C TYR A 215 23.06 -3.78 -14.89
N TYR A 216 23.38 -3.33 -13.67
CA TYR A 216 24.27 -2.17 -13.49
C TYR A 216 25.70 -2.45 -13.97
N LEU A 217 26.23 -3.66 -13.73
CA LEU A 217 27.54 -4.06 -14.24
C LEU A 217 27.61 -4.04 -15.77
N THR A 218 26.52 -4.38 -16.46
CA THR A 218 26.45 -4.40 -17.92
C THR A 218 26.29 -3.01 -18.52
N PHE A 219 25.33 -2.22 -18.02
CA PHE A 219 24.93 -0.96 -18.65
C PHE A 219 25.67 0.27 -18.11
N ASN A 220 26.32 0.18 -16.94
CA ASN A 220 27.02 1.31 -16.31
C ASN A 220 28.51 1.04 -16.07
N ASN A 221 29.09 0.01 -16.71
CA ASN A 221 30.47 -0.45 -16.50
C ASN A 221 31.51 0.70 -16.43
N GLU A 222 31.44 1.67 -17.34
CA GLU A 222 32.38 2.81 -17.40
C GLU A 222 32.31 3.76 -16.20
N ASN A 223 31.28 3.66 -15.35
CA ASN A 223 31.02 4.57 -14.23
C ASN A 223 31.41 4.00 -12.85
N PHE A 224 32.06 2.84 -12.81
CA PHE A 224 32.52 2.23 -11.56
C PHE A 224 33.93 2.69 -11.19
N THR A 225 34.14 2.99 -9.92
CA THR A 225 35.48 3.27 -9.38
C THR A 225 36.23 2.00 -8.97
N PHE A 226 35.50 0.98 -8.50
CA PHE A 226 36.01 -0.26 -7.92
C PHE A 226 35.52 -1.51 -8.69
N LEU A 227 35.30 -1.38 -10.00
CA LEU A 227 34.72 -2.40 -10.88
C LEU A 227 35.25 -3.81 -10.59
N SER A 228 36.57 -4.01 -10.62
CA SER A 228 37.15 -5.35 -10.43
C SER A 228 36.88 -5.97 -9.06
N GLN A 229 36.73 -5.16 -8.00
CA GLN A 229 36.35 -5.67 -6.67
C GLN A 229 34.88 -6.11 -6.64
N VAL A 230 34.02 -5.32 -7.28
CA VAL A 230 32.57 -5.58 -7.37
C VAL A 230 32.31 -6.79 -8.25
N GLU A 231 32.91 -6.88 -9.44
CA GLU A 231 32.81 -8.05 -10.33
C GLU A 231 33.30 -9.32 -9.65
N LYS A 232 34.41 -9.25 -8.89
CA LYS A 232 34.87 -10.40 -8.12
C LYS A 232 33.84 -10.84 -7.08
N SER A 233 33.30 -9.90 -6.31
CA SER A 233 32.29 -10.18 -5.27
C SER A 233 31.01 -10.75 -5.88
N TYR A 234 30.56 -10.19 -7.00
CA TYR A 234 29.43 -10.69 -7.78
C TYR A 234 29.65 -12.14 -8.20
N ASN A 235 30.79 -12.43 -8.83
CA ASN A 235 31.13 -13.78 -9.30
C ASN A 235 31.24 -14.78 -8.14
N ASP A 236 31.79 -14.37 -6.99
CA ASP A 236 31.91 -15.23 -5.82
C ASP A 236 30.53 -15.57 -5.22
N VAL A 237 29.62 -14.58 -5.13
CA VAL A 237 28.24 -14.82 -4.65
C VAL A 237 27.43 -15.62 -5.68
N MET A 238 27.54 -15.32 -6.97
CA MET A 238 26.89 -16.07 -8.05
C MET A 238 27.31 -17.55 -8.06
N LYS A 239 28.60 -17.84 -7.79
CA LYS A 239 29.07 -19.23 -7.62
C LYS A 239 28.41 -19.92 -6.42
N SER A 240 28.21 -19.19 -5.33
CA SER A 240 27.60 -19.71 -4.10
C SER A 240 26.10 -19.99 -4.22
N LEU A 241 25.39 -19.32 -5.15
CA LEU A 241 23.98 -19.57 -5.41
C LEU A 241 23.79 -21.02 -5.90
N PRO A 242 23.06 -21.90 -5.20
CA PRO A 242 22.82 -23.27 -5.66
C PRO A 242 22.00 -23.27 -6.95
N LEU A 243 22.28 -24.21 -7.87
CA LEU A 243 21.47 -24.41 -9.08
C LEU A 243 20.24 -25.24 -8.73
N GLN A 244 19.05 -24.62 -8.83
CA GLN A 244 17.78 -25.29 -8.58
C GLN A 244 16.64 -24.65 -9.38
N PRO A 245 15.53 -25.38 -9.62
CA PRO A 245 14.30 -24.80 -10.13
C PRO A 245 13.73 -23.76 -9.13
N LEU A 246 13.36 -22.59 -9.62
CA LEU A 246 12.68 -21.53 -8.86
C LEU A 246 11.20 -21.48 -9.17
N ALA A 247 10.86 -21.56 -10.46
CA ALA A 247 9.50 -21.41 -10.93
C ALA A 247 9.26 -22.27 -12.16
N VAL A 248 7.99 -22.66 -12.34
CA VAL A 248 7.53 -23.35 -13.54
C VAL A 248 6.37 -22.57 -14.13
N SER A 249 6.39 -22.37 -15.44
CA SER A 249 5.29 -21.79 -16.20
C SER A 249 4.90 -22.75 -17.32
N SER A 250 3.63 -22.72 -17.75
CA SER A 250 3.17 -23.50 -18.90
C SER A 250 2.38 -22.63 -19.87
N ASP A 251 2.32 -23.04 -21.13
CA ASP A 251 1.37 -22.55 -22.13
C ASP A 251 -0.02 -23.20 -21.98
N GLY A 252 -0.19 -24.11 -21.01
CA GLY A 252 -1.44 -24.83 -20.78
C GLY A 252 -1.78 -25.86 -21.86
N GLN A 253 -0.90 -26.07 -22.85
CA GLN A 253 -1.08 -27.06 -23.91
C GLN A 253 0.00 -28.12 -23.85
N ASN A 254 1.25 -27.83 -24.21
CA ASN A 254 2.30 -28.84 -24.29
C ASN A 254 3.71 -28.29 -24.03
N THR A 255 3.81 -27.04 -23.57
CA THR A 255 5.08 -26.41 -23.23
C THR A 255 5.12 -26.14 -21.73
N VAL A 256 6.23 -26.53 -21.10
CA VAL A 256 6.51 -26.27 -19.69
C VAL A 256 7.92 -25.69 -19.58
N ASN A 257 8.04 -24.49 -19.01
CA ASN A 257 9.31 -23.79 -18.84
C ASN A 257 9.72 -23.85 -17.38
N ILE A 258 10.96 -24.26 -17.13
CA ILE A 258 11.55 -24.35 -15.80
C ILE A 258 12.61 -23.27 -15.68
N HIS A 259 12.38 -22.35 -14.75
CA HIS A 259 13.30 -21.26 -14.45
C HIS A 259 14.26 -21.70 -13.36
N PHE A 260 15.56 -21.53 -13.58
CA PHE A 260 16.60 -21.89 -12.64
C PHE A 260 17.17 -20.66 -11.93
N SER A 261 17.64 -20.87 -10.71
CA SER A 261 18.28 -19.84 -9.87
C SER A 261 19.54 -19.22 -10.48
N LYS A 262 20.23 -19.94 -11.36
CA LYS A 262 21.41 -19.46 -12.08
C LYS A 262 21.58 -20.22 -13.39
N GLU A 263 22.60 -19.84 -14.16
CA GLU A 263 22.95 -20.55 -15.39
C GLU A 263 23.07 -22.06 -15.16
N TYR A 264 22.35 -22.80 -15.99
CA TYR A 264 22.38 -24.25 -16.09
C TYR A 264 23.76 -24.66 -16.61
N SER A 265 24.60 -25.09 -15.67
CA SER A 265 26.03 -25.35 -15.85
C SER A 265 26.38 -26.84 -15.85
N ILE A 266 25.37 -27.72 -15.86
CA ILE A 266 25.55 -29.15 -16.07
C ILE A 266 25.89 -29.36 -17.56
N PRO A 267 26.85 -30.25 -17.91
CA PRO A 267 27.32 -30.40 -19.29
C PRO A 267 26.18 -30.57 -20.30
N LEU A 268 26.20 -29.75 -21.37
CA LEU A 268 25.21 -29.73 -22.47
C LEU A 268 25.05 -31.08 -23.17
N GLU A 269 26.05 -31.95 -23.12
CA GLU A 269 25.98 -33.34 -23.62
C GLU A 269 24.91 -34.20 -22.91
N GLY A 270 24.32 -33.71 -21.81
CA GLY A 270 23.32 -34.44 -21.02
C GLY A 270 22.00 -33.71 -20.77
N LEU A 271 21.62 -32.66 -21.52
CA LEU A 271 20.26 -32.10 -21.41
C LEU A 271 19.26 -33.05 -22.11
N GLU A 272 18.91 -34.13 -21.41
CA GLU A 272 17.97 -35.14 -21.90
C GLU A 272 16.59 -34.93 -21.28
N ALA A 273 15.54 -35.13 -22.09
CA ALA A 273 14.15 -35.10 -21.62
C ALA A 273 13.93 -36.00 -20.38
N GLY A 274 14.64 -37.14 -20.31
CA GLY A 274 14.54 -38.10 -19.21
C GLY A 274 15.00 -37.59 -17.83
N GLN A 275 15.68 -36.44 -17.76
CA GLN A 275 16.04 -35.79 -16.48
C GLN A 275 14.86 -35.10 -15.80
N TYR A 276 13.78 -34.89 -16.54
CA TYR A 276 12.59 -34.18 -16.10
C TYR A 276 11.41 -35.13 -16.07
N LYS A 277 10.58 -35.02 -15.04
CA LYS A 277 9.31 -35.74 -14.95
C LYS A 277 8.20 -34.77 -14.66
N ILE A 278 7.04 -34.99 -15.28
CA ILE A 278 5.81 -34.27 -14.98
C ILE A 278 4.79 -35.30 -14.52
N SER A 279 4.10 -35.04 -13.42
CA SER A 279 3.13 -35.97 -12.85
C SER A 279 2.03 -36.32 -13.86
N GLY A 280 1.97 -37.58 -14.29
CA GLY A 280 0.96 -38.05 -15.25
C GLY A 280 1.29 -37.82 -16.71
N GLU A 281 2.41 -37.16 -17.05
CA GLU A 281 2.72 -36.72 -18.41
C GLU A 281 4.10 -37.17 -18.89
N THR A 282 4.27 -37.25 -20.22
CA THR A 282 5.54 -37.62 -20.85
C THR A 282 6.27 -36.37 -21.33
N VAL A 283 7.52 -36.20 -20.89
CA VAL A 283 8.43 -35.17 -21.45
C VAL A 283 9.06 -35.72 -22.73
N GLN A 284 8.78 -35.06 -23.85
CA GLN A 284 9.22 -35.45 -25.20
C GLN A 284 10.58 -34.87 -25.55
N SER A 285 10.82 -33.60 -25.19
CA SER A 285 12.08 -32.92 -25.48
C SER A 285 12.41 -31.89 -24.40
N ALA A 286 13.69 -31.55 -24.29
CA ALA A 286 14.19 -30.48 -23.42
C ALA A 286 15.16 -29.60 -24.23
N LYS A 287 14.99 -28.28 -24.14
CA LYS A 287 15.83 -27.28 -24.80
C LYS A 287 16.22 -26.20 -23.80
N LEU A 288 17.48 -25.81 -23.81
CA LEU A 288 17.99 -24.74 -22.95
C LEU A 288 17.87 -23.37 -23.66
N SER A 289 17.55 -22.32 -22.91
CA SER A 289 17.71 -20.93 -23.36
C SER A 289 19.18 -20.57 -23.59
N GLU A 290 19.49 -19.53 -24.39
CA GLU A 290 20.89 -19.12 -24.63
C GLU A 290 21.54 -18.54 -23.36
N ASP A 291 20.78 -17.85 -22.51
CA ASP A 291 21.22 -17.39 -21.18
C ASP A 291 21.39 -18.55 -20.19
N LYS A 292 20.97 -19.76 -20.58
CA LYS A 292 21.02 -20.98 -19.79
C LYS A 292 20.24 -20.93 -18.48
N LYS A 293 19.39 -19.95 -18.23
CA LYS A 293 18.60 -19.84 -16.99
C LYS A 293 17.24 -20.54 -17.09
N THR A 294 16.82 -20.95 -18.28
CA THR A 294 15.51 -21.57 -18.52
C THR A 294 15.64 -22.85 -19.34
N VAL A 295 14.93 -23.90 -18.91
CA VAL A 295 14.77 -25.12 -19.69
C VAL A 295 13.32 -25.21 -20.19
N PHE A 296 13.17 -25.29 -21.50
CA PHE A 296 11.91 -25.50 -22.21
C PHE A 296 11.68 -27.01 -22.36
N LEU A 297 10.58 -27.50 -21.82
CA LEU A 297 10.12 -28.87 -22.00
C LEU A 297 8.96 -28.90 -22.98
N THR A 298 9.01 -29.84 -23.93
CA THR A 298 7.85 -30.22 -24.74
C THR A 298 7.25 -31.49 -24.14
N THR A 299 5.94 -31.52 -23.92
CA THR A 299 5.22 -32.61 -23.25
C THR A 299 4.12 -33.18 -24.15
N SER A 300 3.45 -34.24 -23.70
CA SER A 300 2.08 -34.53 -24.13
C SER A 300 1.13 -33.37 -23.79
N ASN A 301 -0.06 -33.34 -24.41
CA ASN A 301 -1.05 -32.32 -24.11
C ASN A 301 -1.44 -32.39 -22.62
N LEU A 302 -1.36 -31.25 -21.94
CA LEU A 302 -1.76 -31.07 -20.55
C LEU A 302 -3.27 -30.84 -20.48
N ASP A 303 -3.88 -31.34 -19.42
CA ASP A 303 -5.28 -31.11 -19.10
C ASP A 303 -5.47 -29.70 -18.54
N PRO A 304 -6.58 -29.00 -18.84
CA PRO A 304 -6.88 -27.67 -18.29
C PRO A 304 -7.20 -27.73 -16.79
N SER A 305 -7.00 -26.62 -16.07
CA SER A 305 -7.30 -26.48 -14.63
C SER A 305 -6.70 -27.57 -13.73
N THR A 306 -5.56 -28.14 -14.13
CA THR A 306 -5.00 -29.34 -13.51
C THR A 306 -3.69 -29.03 -12.80
N ASN A 307 -3.53 -29.58 -11.59
CA ASN A 307 -2.31 -29.46 -10.80
C ASN A 307 -1.26 -30.46 -11.29
N TYR A 308 -0.09 -29.97 -11.67
CA TYR A 308 1.04 -30.77 -12.09
C TYR A 308 2.24 -30.52 -11.19
N THR A 309 3.11 -31.53 -11.05
CA THR A 309 4.41 -31.41 -10.39
C THR A 309 5.51 -31.71 -11.39
N VAL A 310 6.39 -30.74 -11.63
CA VAL A 310 7.67 -30.96 -12.30
C VAL A 310 8.67 -31.47 -11.28
N THR A 311 9.35 -32.56 -11.61
CA THR A 311 10.47 -33.09 -10.84
C THR A 311 11.75 -33.00 -11.67
N TRP A 312 12.78 -32.36 -11.11
CA TRP A 312 14.14 -32.35 -11.64
C TRP A 312 15.11 -32.73 -10.52
N LYS A 313 15.83 -33.84 -10.67
CA LYS A 313 16.55 -34.50 -9.57
C LYS A 313 15.60 -34.75 -8.38
N ASP A 314 15.96 -34.27 -7.19
CA ASP A 314 15.14 -34.36 -5.98
C ASP A 314 14.21 -33.15 -5.79
N TYR A 315 14.32 -32.13 -6.63
CA TYR A 315 13.51 -30.91 -6.55
C TYR A 315 12.16 -31.10 -7.20
N LYS A 316 11.13 -30.55 -6.56
CA LYS A 316 9.74 -30.58 -7.02
C LYS A 316 9.17 -29.18 -7.04
N VAL A 317 8.58 -28.79 -8.16
CA VAL A 317 7.87 -27.51 -8.30
C VAL A 317 6.48 -27.81 -8.85
N ASN A 318 5.46 -27.30 -8.17
CA ASN A 318 4.07 -27.44 -8.60
C ASN A 318 3.71 -26.29 -9.53
N PHE A 319 2.86 -26.58 -10.51
CA PHE A 319 2.22 -25.57 -11.35
C PHE A 319 0.80 -26.01 -11.68
N VAL A 320 -0.05 -25.06 -12.03
CA VAL A 320 -1.44 -25.30 -12.44
C VAL A 320 -1.59 -24.85 -13.88
N THR A 321 -2.25 -25.66 -14.70
CA THR A 321 -2.65 -25.25 -16.05
C THR A 321 -3.91 -24.39 -15.98
N GLU A 322 -3.97 -23.37 -16.82
CA GLU A 322 -5.15 -22.51 -16.94
C GLU A 322 -6.37 -23.30 -17.47
N ALA A 323 -7.58 -22.80 -17.20
CA ALA A 323 -8.83 -23.40 -17.70
C ALA A 323 -8.90 -23.41 -19.23
N VAL A 324 -8.20 -22.47 -19.87
CA VAL A 324 -8.02 -22.38 -21.32
C VAL A 324 -6.53 -22.30 -21.59
N ALA A 325 -6.02 -23.22 -22.41
CA ALA A 325 -4.61 -23.24 -22.80
C ALA A 325 -4.22 -21.90 -23.44
N ASP A 326 -3.14 -21.30 -22.93
CA ASP A 326 -2.56 -20.09 -23.47
C ASP A 326 -1.71 -20.40 -24.70
N THR A 327 -2.36 -20.42 -25.86
CA THR A 327 -1.68 -20.65 -27.15
C THR A 327 -0.99 -19.40 -27.70
N THR A 328 -0.76 -18.36 -26.89
CA THR A 328 -0.15 -17.11 -27.39
C THR A 328 1.35 -17.26 -27.61
N GLY A 329 2.00 -18.21 -26.95
CA GLY A 329 3.46 -18.29 -26.91
C GLY A 329 4.09 -17.06 -26.26
N ILE A 330 3.39 -16.40 -25.33
CA ILE A 330 3.89 -15.27 -24.55
C ILE A 330 3.81 -15.67 -23.07
N VAL A 331 4.97 -15.87 -22.47
CA VAL A 331 5.08 -16.22 -21.04
C VAL A 331 5.54 -14.99 -20.29
N LEU A 332 4.83 -14.63 -19.22
CA LEU A 332 5.17 -13.50 -18.36
C LEU A 332 5.89 -14.01 -17.12
N TYR A 333 6.94 -13.33 -16.70
CA TYR A 333 7.62 -13.65 -15.45
C TYR A 333 6.99 -12.92 -14.25
N ASP A 334 6.46 -11.72 -14.46
CA ASP A 334 5.86 -10.90 -13.41
C ASP A 334 4.35 -11.18 -13.36
N THR A 335 3.98 -12.24 -12.63
CA THR A 335 2.63 -12.85 -12.66
C THR A 335 1.64 -12.32 -11.63
N ASP A 336 2.07 -11.46 -10.71
CA ASP A 336 1.21 -10.88 -9.68
C ASP A 336 0.88 -9.41 -9.98
N ASP A 337 -0.24 -8.91 -9.48
CA ASP A 337 -0.52 -7.47 -9.52
C ASP A 337 0.44 -6.70 -8.58
N SER A 338 0.69 -5.43 -8.87
CA SER A 338 1.66 -4.62 -8.10
C SER A 338 1.10 -3.27 -7.67
N TYR A 339 1.38 -2.88 -6.43
CA TYR A 339 0.92 -1.64 -5.79
C TYR A 339 2.13 -0.76 -5.49
N LEU A 340 2.31 0.31 -6.28
CA LEU A 340 3.51 1.12 -6.27
C LEU A 340 3.22 2.58 -5.99
N GLU A 341 4.18 3.29 -5.42
CA GLU A 341 4.11 4.75 -5.33
C GLU A 341 4.30 5.39 -6.71
N THR A 342 3.69 6.57 -6.94
CA THR A 342 3.83 7.29 -8.21
C THR A 342 5.27 7.72 -8.54
N THR A 343 6.19 7.63 -7.58
CA THR A 343 7.62 7.86 -7.77
C THR A 343 8.39 6.62 -8.23
N ASN A 344 7.76 5.44 -8.19
CA ASN A 344 8.38 4.17 -8.53
C ASN A 344 8.09 3.79 -9.98
N ASN A 345 8.80 2.78 -10.46
CA ASN A 345 8.57 2.17 -11.76
C ASN A 345 8.35 0.66 -11.58
N ARG A 346 7.80 0.02 -12.61
CA ARG A 346 7.67 -1.43 -12.66
C ARG A 346 8.38 -1.99 -13.87
N VAL A 347 9.12 -3.07 -13.65
CA VAL A 347 9.72 -3.88 -14.72
C VAL A 347 8.75 -5.02 -15.05
N TYR A 348 8.52 -5.23 -16.34
CA TYR A 348 7.87 -6.41 -16.87
C TYR A 348 8.85 -7.19 -17.73
N ARG A 349 8.88 -8.49 -17.54
CA ARG A 349 9.66 -9.44 -18.31
C ARG A 349 8.72 -10.45 -18.95
N ALA A 350 9.00 -10.79 -20.20
CA ALA A 350 8.30 -11.82 -20.93
C ALA A 350 9.27 -12.65 -21.78
N TYR A 351 8.89 -13.89 -22.05
CA TYR A 351 9.54 -14.79 -23.00
C TYR A 351 8.54 -15.16 -24.10
N LEU A 352 8.94 -14.96 -25.35
CA LEU A 352 8.07 -15.15 -26.51
C LEU A 352 8.60 -16.30 -27.39
N THR A 353 7.70 -17.18 -27.80
CA THR A 353 7.98 -18.33 -28.67
C THR A 353 7.17 -18.28 -29.96
N ASN A 354 7.69 -18.90 -31.02
CA ASN A 354 6.92 -19.30 -32.19
C ASN A 354 6.04 -20.52 -31.84
N SER A 355 5.12 -20.87 -32.75
CA SER A 355 4.24 -22.05 -32.59
C SER A 355 4.98 -23.38 -32.53
N ASP A 356 6.24 -23.44 -32.95
CA ASP A 356 7.12 -24.61 -32.85
C ASP A 356 7.94 -24.63 -31.54
N GLY A 357 7.70 -23.69 -30.62
CA GLY A 357 8.40 -23.56 -29.34
C GLY A 357 9.78 -22.90 -29.45
N SER A 358 10.25 -22.53 -30.64
CA SER A 358 11.50 -21.78 -30.80
C SER A 358 11.37 -20.33 -30.32
N PRO A 359 12.46 -19.69 -29.86
CA PRO A 359 12.48 -18.26 -29.57
C PRO A 359 11.87 -17.41 -30.68
N TYR A 360 10.95 -16.51 -30.32
CA TYR A 360 10.43 -15.51 -31.24
C TYR A 360 11.43 -14.38 -31.40
N ILE A 361 12.04 -14.25 -32.58
CA ILE A 361 12.99 -13.16 -32.90
C ILE A 361 12.30 -12.23 -33.90
N GLY A 362 11.59 -11.21 -33.40
CA GLY A 362 10.73 -10.38 -34.24
C GLY A 362 10.24 -9.12 -33.53
N ARG A 363 9.42 -8.33 -34.24
CA ARG A 363 8.87 -7.09 -33.69
C ARG A 363 7.75 -7.38 -32.71
N VAL A 364 7.80 -6.73 -31.57
CA VAL A 364 6.80 -6.78 -30.51
C VAL A 364 6.27 -5.39 -30.24
N LYS A 365 4.95 -5.27 -30.23
CA LYS A 365 4.23 -4.08 -29.81
C LYS A 365 3.85 -4.22 -28.34
N ILE A 366 4.18 -3.21 -27.55
CA ILE A 366 3.73 -3.04 -26.17
C ILE A 366 2.75 -1.86 -26.18
N ASN A 367 1.56 -2.06 -25.62
CA ASN A 367 0.55 -1.01 -25.48
C ASN A 367 0.08 -0.95 -24.02
N LEU A 368 0.04 0.25 -23.43
CA LEU A 368 -0.47 0.48 -22.09
C LEU A 368 -1.90 0.97 -22.17
N THR A 369 -2.81 0.25 -21.51
CA THR A 369 -4.21 0.66 -21.36
C THR A 369 -4.53 0.92 -19.91
N GLU A 370 -5.43 1.87 -19.68
CA GLU A 370 -6.05 2.03 -18.36
C GLU A 370 -6.92 0.80 -18.09
N ALA A 371 -6.75 0.22 -16.91
CA ALA A 371 -7.47 -0.97 -16.47
C ALA A 371 -8.14 -0.71 -15.11
N ASN A 372 -8.75 0.47 -14.98
CA ASN A 372 -9.53 0.78 -13.80
C ASN A 372 -10.83 -0.04 -13.82
N PRO A 373 -11.08 -0.92 -12.84
CA PRO A 373 -12.29 -1.75 -12.81
C PRO A 373 -13.59 -0.94 -12.67
N ALA A 374 -13.52 0.33 -12.23
CA ALA A 374 -14.67 1.20 -12.04
C ALA A 374 -15.01 2.11 -13.24
N THR A 375 -14.13 2.20 -14.25
CA THR A 375 -14.34 3.11 -15.40
C THR A 375 -13.93 2.47 -16.72
N GLU A 376 -14.80 2.54 -17.74
CA GLU A 376 -14.53 2.04 -19.09
C GLU A 376 -13.58 2.95 -19.92
N THR A 377 -12.61 3.61 -19.29
CA THR A 377 -11.65 4.44 -20.01
C THR A 377 -10.48 3.59 -20.53
N THR A 378 -10.03 3.83 -21.75
CA THR A 378 -8.91 3.08 -22.36
C THR A 378 -7.57 3.82 -22.33
N SER A 379 -7.53 5.09 -21.90
CA SER A 379 -6.33 5.94 -21.94
C SER A 379 -5.73 6.12 -20.54
N THR A 380 -4.45 5.75 -20.39
CA THR A 380 -3.71 5.82 -19.13
C THR A 380 -2.66 6.93 -19.14
N THR A 381 -2.27 7.49 -18.00
CA THR A 381 -1.17 8.47 -17.98
C THR A 381 0.21 7.80 -18.03
N ALA A 382 0.30 6.50 -17.76
CA ALA A 382 1.55 5.79 -17.71
C ALA A 382 2.28 5.72 -19.06
N VAL A 383 3.60 5.64 -18.96
CA VAL A 383 4.52 5.60 -20.10
C VAL A 383 5.48 4.44 -19.97
N ILE A 384 5.83 3.89 -21.12
CA ILE A 384 6.95 2.97 -21.30
C ILE A 384 8.21 3.84 -21.33
N THR A 385 9.07 3.66 -20.34
CA THR A 385 10.31 4.44 -20.18
C THR A 385 11.46 3.80 -20.93
N THR A 386 11.53 2.47 -20.93
CA THR A 386 12.51 1.69 -21.68
C THR A 386 11.89 0.35 -22.11
N ALA A 387 12.37 -0.20 -23.22
CA ALA A 387 12.06 -1.56 -23.64
C ALA A 387 13.29 -2.15 -24.35
N ASN A 388 13.76 -3.31 -23.88
CA ASN A 388 14.98 -3.99 -24.33
C ASN A 388 16.19 -3.04 -24.49
N GLY A 389 16.42 -2.20 -23.48
CA GLY A 389 17.53 -1.24 -23.47
C GLY A 389 17.39 -0.06 -24.43
N SER A 390 16.36 -0.03 -25.27
CA SER A 390 16.07 1.11 -26.14
C SER A 390 15.39 2.22 -25.34
N VAL A 391 16.02 3.39 -25.29
CA VAL A 391 15.45 4.61 -24.73
C VAL A 391 14.75 5.35 -25.86
N GLY A 392 13.43 5.27 -25.92
CA GLY A 392 12.59 6.05 -26.83
C GLY A 392 12.00 7.29 -26.16
N ASN A 393 11.24 8.10 -26.91
CA ASN A 393 10.35 9.08 -26.28
C ASN A 393 9.33 8.33 -25.42
N ALA A 394 9.23 8.68 -24.14
CA ALA A 394 8.27 8.08 -23.22
C ALA A 394 6.85 8.20 -23.80
N GLY A 395 6.14 7.08 -23.91
CA GLY A 395 4.81 7.01 -24.51
C GLY A 395 4.04 5.76 -24.06
N GLN A 396 2.74 5.71 -24.36
CA GLN A 396 1.87 4.57 -24.02
C GLN A 396 2.06 3.37 -24.95
N GLU A 397 2.78 3.54 -26.06
CA GLU A 397 3.03 2.50 -27.04
C GLU A 397 4.52 2.46 -27.40
N ALA A 398 5.08 1.26 -27.49
CA ALA A 398 6.43 1.02 -27.95
C ALA A 398 6.45 -0.18 -28.91
N THR A 399 7.25 -0.10 -29.97
CA THR A 399 7.58 -1.25 -30.81
C THR A 399 9.07 -1.52 -30.69
N VAL A 400 9.43 -2.72 -30.24
CA VAL A 400 10.82 -3.16 -30.07
C VAL A 400 11.01 -4.55 -30.67
N PHE A 401 12.26 -4.99 -30.80
CA PHE A 401 12.56 -6.38 -31.09
C PHE A 401 12.81 -7.13 -29.78
N THR A 402 12.39 -8.39 -29.71
CA THR A 402 12.93 -9.33 -28.73
C THR A 402 14.44 -9.48 -28.89
N ASP A 403 15.12 -9.93 -27.85
CA ASP A 403 16.51 -10.34 -28.00
C ASP A 403 16.62 -11.64 -28.83
N GLN A 404 17.84 -12.15 -29.00
CA GLN A 404 18.07 -13.39 -29.77
C GLN A 404 17.44 -14.64 -29.11
N ASN A 405 16.98 -14.51 -27.87
CA ASN A 405 16.29 -15.53 -27.09
C ASN A 405 14.79 -15.39 -27.07
N GLY A 406 14.21 -14.36 -27.68
CA GLY A 406 12.77 -14.12 -27.51
C GLY A 406 12.42 -13.49 -26.17
N ASN A 407 13.39 -13.01 -25.39
CA ASN A 407 13.11 -12.24 -24.20
C ASN A 407 12.69 -10.80 -24.55
N LEU A 408 11.78 -10.30 -23.73
CA LEU A 408 11.31 -8.93 -23.72
C LEU A 408 11.36 -8.43 -22.28
N THR A 409 12.03 -7.31 -22.07
CA THR A 409 12.00 -6.57 -20.80
C THR A 409 11.59 -5.13 -21.09
N PHE A 410 10.62 -4.60 -20.35
CA PHE A 410 10.24 -3.21 -20.45
C PHE A 410 9.89 -2.62 -19.09
N ILE A 411 10.04 -1.30 -18.97
CA ILE A 411 9.80 -0.58 -17.73
C ILE A 411 8.68 0.44 -17.95
N ILE A 412 7.67 0.39 -17.10
CA ILE A 412 6.60 1.39 -17.07
C ILE A 412 6.74 2.32 -15.87
N ALA A 413 6.29 3.56 -16.04
CA ALA A 413 6.21 4.57 -14.98
C ALA A 413 4.96 5.44 -15.20
N PRO A 414 4.41 6.09 -14.16
CA PRO A 414 3.14 6.83 -14.25
C PRO A 414 3.26 8.22 -14.91
N ALA A 415 4.38 8.54 -15.57
CA ALA A 415 4.59 9.81 -16.31
C ALA A 415 4.26 11.12 -15.54
N ASN A 416 4.57 11.17 -14.23
CA ASN A 416 4.22 12.26 -13.31
C ASN A 416 2.73 12.38 -12.99
N ALA A 417 1.97 11.28 -13.01
CA ALA A 417 0.59 11.27 -12.56
C ALA A 417 0.44 11.87 -11.15
N THR A 418 -0.51 12.80 -11.02
CA THR A 418 -0.92 13.41 -9.75
C THR A 418 -2.14 12.71 -9.15
N SER A 419 -2.52 11.55 -9.68
CA SER A 419 -3.69 10.75 -9.29
C SER A 419 -3.36 9.27 -9.43
N GLU A 420 -4.19 8.39 -8.87
CA GLU A 420 -4.04 6.95 -9.11
C GLU A 420 -4.10 6.61 -10.59
N THR A 421 -3.39 5.55 -10.97
CA THR A 421 -3.33 5.08 -12.35
C THR A 421 -3.24 3.55 -12.33
N TYR A 422 -4.16 2.90 -13.04
CA TYR A 422 -4.27 1.45 -13.15
C TYR A 422 -3.82 1.05 -14.55
N VAL A 423 -2.65 0.43 -14.66
CA VAL A 423 -2.03 0.17 -15.95
C VAL A 423 -1.99 -1.33 -16.20
N GLN A 424 -2.57 -1.76 -17.32
CA GLN A 424 -2.41 -3.12 -17.81
C GLN A 424 -1.70 -3.10 -19.17
N PRO A 425 -0.44 -3.57 -19.25
CA PRO A 425 0.24 -3.73 -20.53
C PRO A 425 -0.37 -4.84 -21.38
N THR A 426 -0.42 -4.65 -22.69
CA THR A 426 -0.66 -5.69 -23.70
C THR A 426 0.59 -5.86 -24.55
N ILE A 427 1.07 -7.10 -24.65
CA ILE A 427 2.22 -7.50 -25.47
C ILE A 427 1.67 -8.22 -26.71
N GLN A 428 2.06 -7.78 -27.90
CA GLN A 428 1.58 -8.34 -29.17
C GLN A 428 2.77 -8.60 -30.11
N LYS A 429 2.86 -9.83 -30.64
CA LYS A 429 3.76 -10.14 -31.77
C LYS A 429 3.25 -9.42 -33.01
N LEU A 430 4.12 -8.77 -33.78
CA LEU A 430 3.73 -8.09 -35.03
C LEU A 430 4.06 -8.92 -36.27
N ASP A 431 5.01 -9.84 -36.15
CA ASP A 431 5.37 -10.80 -37.18
C ASP A 431 4.87 -12.21 -36.80
N GLY A 432 4.61 -13.08 -37.78
CA GLY A 432 4.16 -14.46 -37.52
C GLY A 432 2.67 -14.56 -37.16
N ASP A 433 2.35 -15.27 -36.08
CA ASP A 433 0.99 -15.59 -35.62
C ASP A 433 0.19 -14.37 -35.10
N GLN A 434 0.87 -13.25 -34.85
CA GLN A 434 0.36 -12.00 -34.31
C GLN A 434 -0.43 -12.13 -32.98
N LYS A 435 -0.14 -13.17 -32.19
CA LYS A 435 -0.79 -13.39 -30.90
C LYS A 435 -0.43 -12.29 -29.91
N SER A 436 -1.35 -12.03 -28.98
CA SER A 436 -1.18 -11.03 -27.92
C SER A 436 -1.60 -11.57 -26.56
N LYS A 437 -1.00 -11.02 -25.51
CA LYS A 437 -1.29 -11.35 -24.10
C LYS A 437 -1.27 -10.10 -23.24
N LYS A 438 -2.21 -10.02 -22.30
CA LYS A 438 -2.23 -8.98 -21.28
C LYS A 438 -1.32 -9.36 -20.11
N ALA A 439 -0.56 -8.40 -19.61
CA ALA A 439 0.20 -8.57 -18.38
C ALA A 439 -0.65 -8.28 -17.14
N THR A 440 -0.07 -8.53 -15.97
CA THR A 440 -0.67 -8.21 -14.67
C THR A 440 -0.81 -6.71 -14.47
N LEU A 441 -1.75 -6.30 -13.63
CA LEU A 441 -2.03 -4.89 -13.36
C LEU A 441 -0.94 -4.26 -12.51
N THR A 442 -0.62 -3.01 -12.82
CA THR A 442 0.13 -2.13 -11.92
C THR A 442 -0.75 -0.99 -11.47
N HIS A 443 -0.78 -0.78 -10.17
CA HIS A 443 -1.49 0.30 -9.53
C HIS A 443 -0.46 1.31 -9.01
N PHE A 444 -0.54 2.55 -9.49
CA PHE A 444 0.28 3.65 -8.96
C PHE A 444 -0.56 4.51 -8.01
N PHE A 445 -0.08 4.74 -6.80
CA PHE A 445 -0.71 5.58 -5.78
C PHE A 445 0.19 6.71 -5.33
N GLN A 446 -0.39 7.86 -5.02
CA GLN A 446 0.36 8.97 -4.44
C GLN A 446 0.59 8.72 -2.94
N LEU A 447 1.81 8.89 -2.44
CA LEU A 447 2.03 8.86 -0.99
C LEU A 447 1.29 10.02 -0.29
N GLN A 448 0.48 9.73 0.72
CA GLN A 448 -0.15 10.76 1.55
C GLN A 448 0.91 11.38 2.48
N ASN A 449 1.20 12.67 2.26
CA ASN A 449 2.25 13.40 2.96
C ASN A 449 1.74 14.62 3.75
N VAL A 450 0.42 14.73 3.95
CA VAL A 450 -0.23 15.78 4.73
C VAL A 450 -0.98 15.16 5.90
N SER A 451 -0.74 15.62 7.13
CA SER A 451 -1.56 15.23 8.29
C SER A 451 -2.91 15.94 8.23
N GLY A 452 -3.99 15.27 8.62
CA GLY A 452 -5.33 15.87 8.59
C GLY A 452 -6.48 14.89 8.79
N PHE A 453 -7.70 15.42 8.74
CA PHE A 453 -8.92 14.63 8.79
C PHE A 453 -9.45 14.38 7.38
N TYR A 454 -9.77 13.13 7.09
CA TYR A 454 -10.26 12.68 5.81
C TYR A 454 -11.51 11.82 5.99
N ASN A 455 -12.47 11.96 5.09
CA ASN A 455 -13.69 11.17 5.06
C ASN A 455 -13.81 10.54 3.67
N PHE A 456 -14.01 9.23 3.63
CA PHE A 456 -14.11 8.45 2.41
C PHE A 456 -15.42 7.69 2.41
N ASN A 457 -16.06 7.64 1.25
CA ASN A 457 -17.12 6.69 0.96
C ASN A 457 -16.55 5.74 -0.10
N SER A 458 -16.27 4.50 0.29
CA SER A 458 -15.53 3.57 -0.58
C SER A 458 -16.40 2.91 -1.65
N MET A 459 -17.66 3.33 -1.80
CA MET A 459 -18.52 2.99 -2.95
C MET A 459 -17.87 3.30 -4.31
N SER A 460 -16.81 4.11 -4.37
CA SER A 460 -16.10 4.48 -5.61
C SER A 460 -14.59 4.21 -5.60
N SER A 461 -14.04 3.51 -4.60
CA SER A 461 -12.58 3.32 -4.49
C SER A 461 -12.19 1.93 -4.02
N ASN A 462 -11.31 1.26 -4.77
CA ASN A 462 -10.71 0.00 -4.34
C ASN A 462 -9.82 0.23 -3.11
N ILE A 463 -9.92 -0.68 -2.14
CA ILE A 463 -9.08 -0.70 -0.94
C ILE A 463 -8.07 -1.84 -1.10
N PHE A 464 -6.78 -1.53 -0.96
CA PHE A 464 -5.72 -2.53 -0.94
C PHE A 464 -4.89 -2.37 0.32
N ILE A 465 -4.47 -3.49 0.90
CA ILE A 465 -3.69 -3.52 2.13
C ILE A 465 -2.39 -4.27 1.86
N GLU A 466 -1.26 -3.68 2.24
CA GLU A 466 0.06 -4.31 2.14
C GLU A 466 0.88 -3.97 3.39
N ASN A 467 1.12 -4.95 4.26
CA ASN A 467 1.91 -4.79 5.49
C ASN A 467 1.43 -3.57 6.32
N ASN A 468 2.24 -2.51 6.32
CA ASN A 468 2.06 -1.26 7.06
C ASN A 468 1.50 -0.12 6.19
N TYR A 469 0.84 -0.46 5.09
CA TYR A 469 0.21 0.50 4.20
C TYR A 469 -1.20 0.08 3.82
N ILE A 470 -2.02 1.11 3.62
CA ILE A 470 -3.35 0.99 3.03
C ILE A 470 -3.47 1.97 1.87
N TYR A 471 -3.95 1.45 0.75
CA TYR A 471 -4.11 2.18 -0.50
C TYR A 471 -5.60 2.39 -0.73
N MET A 472 -6.02 3.65 -0.81
CA MET A 472 -7.41 3.99 -1.09
C MET A 472 -7.52 5.41 -1.67
N ASN A 473 -8.51 5.60 -2.54
CA ASN A 473 -8.88 6.90 -3.10
C ASN A 473 -7.69 7.69 -3.68
N GLY A 474 -6.82 7.04 -4.44
CA GLY A 474 -5.66 7.69 -5.06
C GLY A 474 -4.39 7.73 -4.22
N PHE A 475 -4.47 7.36 -2.94
CA PHE A 475 -3.37 7.56 -1.99
C PHE A 475 -2.92 6.28 -1.31
N LYS A 476 -1.61 6.23 -1.04
CA LYS A 476 -0.96 5.30 -0.12
C LYS A 476 -0.83 5.98 1.24
N TYR A 477 -1.48 5.43 2.26
CA TYR A 477 -1.39 5.86 3.65
C TYR A 477 -0.54 4.87 4.43
N LYS A 478 0.29 5.39 5.34
CA LYS A 478 0.97 4.56 6.32
C LYS A 478 0.03 4.26 7.48
N TRP A 479 0.06 3.05 8.00
CA TRP A 479 -0.51 2.73 9.31
C TRP A 479 0.45 1.82 10.07
N ASP A 480 0.36 1.78 11.38
CA ASP A 480 1.17 0.85 12.17
C ASP A 480 0.45 0.46 13.47
N ASP A 481 1.10 -0.40 14.27
CA ASP A 481 0.52 -0.96 15.49
C ASP A 481 0.30 0.08 16.60
N ASN A 482 0.86 1.30 16.47
CA ASN A 482 0.66 2.40 17.42
C ASN A 482 -0.63 3.20 17.14
N ASP A 483 -1.20 3.04 15.95
CA ASP A 483 -2.43 3.70 15.55
C ASP A 483 -3.65 3.14 16.31
N LEU A 484 -4.72 3.94 16.35
CA LEU A 484 -5.99 3.53 16.97
C LEU A 484 -7.02 3.22 15.89
N PHE A 485 -7.61 2.04 15.98
CA PHE A 485 -8.59 1.54 15.02
C PHE A 485 -9.96 1.45 15.67
N PHE A 486 -10.97 1.93 14.96
CA PHE A 486 -12.33 1.98 15.44
C PHE A 486 -13.29 1.38 14.42
N ILE A 487 -14.31 0.69 14.91
CA ILE A 487 -15.48 0.34 14.12
C ILE A 487 -16.66 1.00 14.81
N ARG A 488 -17.33 1.90 14.10
CA ARG A 488 -18.48 2.68 14.59
C ARG A 488 -18.18 3.41 15.91
N GLY A 489 -16.94 3.87 16.07
CA GLY A 489 -16.47 4.57 17.28
C GLY A 489 -16.02 3.68 18.45
N GLN A 490 -16.05 2.35 18.30
CA GLN A 490 -15.53 1.39 19.29
C GLN A 490 -14.09 1.02 18.97
N LEU A 491 -13.19 1.09 19.95
CA LEU A 491 -11.77 0.76 19.76
C LEU A 491 -11.60 -0.75 19.55
N VAL A 492 -10.94 -1.12 18.45
CA VAL A 492 -10.63 -2.51 18.07
C VAL A 492 -9.14 -2.66 17.78
N THR A 493 -8.67 -3.90 17.66
CA THR A 493 -7.30 -4.18 17.21
C THR A 493 -7.17 -3.90 15.70
N GLN A 494 -5.95 -3.68 15.22
CA GLN A 494 -5.71 -3.50 13.79
C GLN A 494 -6.17 -4.70 12.96
N ASP A 495 -5.97 -5.93 13.45
CA ASP A 495 -6.39 -7.14 12.74
C ASP A 495 -7.91 -7.24 12.63
N VAL A 496 -8.65 -6.88 13.68
CA VAL A 496 -10.12 -6.81 13.65
C VAL A 496 -10.59 -5.73 12.68
N PHE A 497 -9.94 -4.56 12.68
CA PHE A 497 -10.27 -3.50 11.72
C PHE A 497 -10.00 -3.93 10.27
N LYS A 498 -8.84 -4.55 10.00
CA LYS A 498 -8.49 -5.08 8.67
C LYS A 498 -9.52 -6.11 8.19
N ALA A 499 -9.97 -7.00 9.07
CA ALA A 499 -10.96 -8.02 8.75
C ALA A 499 -12.35 -7.45 8.47
N ALA A 500 -12.72 -6.36 9.13
CA ALA A 500 -14.00 -5.68 8.94
C ALA A 500 -14.03 -4.74 7.74
N LEU A 501 -12.87 -4.35 7.20
CA LEU A 501 -12.80 -3.35 6.15
C LEU A 501 -13.18 -3.93 4.78
N SER A 502 -14.24 -3.40 4.17
CA SER A 502 -14.74 -3.80 2.85
C SER A 502 -14.86 -2.65 1.86
N SER A 503 -14.86 -3.00 0.57
CA SER A 503 -15.17 -2.06 -0.51
C SER A 503 -16.65 -1.66 -0.43
N GLY A 504 -16.92 -0.41 -0.11
CA GLY A 504 -18.27 0.14 0.12
C GLY A 504 -18.40 0.87 1.46
N ASP A 505 -17.57 0.54 2.44
CA ASP A 505 -17.49 1.17 3.76
C ASP A 505 -17.30 2.69 3.71
N SER A 506 -17.89 3.38 4.69
CA SER A 506 -17.59 4.79 4.96
C SER A 506 -16.53 4.88 6.05
N ILE A 507 -15.39 5.49 5.74
CA ILE A 507 -14.22 5.54 6.64
C ILE A 507 -13.91 7.00 6.97
N THR A 508 -13.59 7.25 8.23
CA THR A 508 -13.01 8.51 8.68
C THR A 508 -11.60 8.27 9.19
N ILE A 509 -10.65 9.10 8.78
CA ILE A 509 -9.23 8.99 9.13
C ILE A 509 -8.76 10.30 9.75
N GLY A 510 -8.15 10.23 10.92
CA GLY A 510 -7.28 11.28 11.46
C GLY A 510 -5.84 10.87 11.22
N TYR A 511 -5.26 11.30 10.11
CA TYR A 511 -3.97 10.79 9.63
C TYR A 511 -2.80 11.65 10.09
N GLU A 512 -1.70 11.02 10.49
CA GLU A 512 -0.44 11.66 10.85
C GLU A 512 0.74 11.13 10.02
N VAL A 513 1.54 12.03 9.46
CA VAL A 513 2.65 11.66 8.55
C VAL A 513 3.89 11.16 9.32
N LYS A 514 4.00 11.50 10.60
CA LYS A 514 5.14 11.09 11.44
C LYS A 514 4.82 9.78 12.12
N GLU A 515 5.72 8.82 11.98
CA GLU A 515 5.61 7.48 12.57
C GLU A 515 5.49 7.47 14.11
N ASP A 516 6.04 8.47 14.80
CA ASP A 516 5.90 8.57 16.26
C ASP A 516 4.53 9.12 16.71
N ASN A 517 3.70 9.61 15.77
CA ASN A 517 2.38 10.14 16.05
C ASN A 517 1.31 9.08 15.78
N ILE A 518 0.23 9.13 16.54
CA ILE A 518 -0.90 8.19 16.44
C ILE A 518 -1.89 8.70 15.39
N SER A 519 -2.16 7.91 14.36
CA SER A 519 -3.31 8.07 13.47
C SER A 519 -4.54 7.36 14.03
N THR A 520 -5.72 7.82 13.64
CA THR A 520 -6.99 7.18 13.99
C THR A 520 -7.75 6.76 12.74
N TRP A 521 -8.24 5.53 12.72
CA TRP A 521 -8.97 4.92 11.61
C TRP A 521 -10.34 4.49 12.08
N ASN A 522 -11.43 4.87 11.40
CA ASN A 522 -12.77 4.54 11.88
C ASN A 522 -13.72 4.17 10.73
N ILE A 523 -14.17 2.91 10.67
CA ILE A 523 -15.26 2.47 9.80
C ILE A 523 -16.56 2.98 10.41
N THR A 524 -17.13 4.02 9.84
CA THR A 524 -18.37 4.66 10.31
C THR A 524 -19.64 3.99 9.80
N SER A 525 -19.57 3.32 8.67
CA SER A 525 -20.64 2.51 8.09
C SER A 525 -19.98 1.35 7.35
N ASP A 526 -20.46 0.14 7.60
CA ASP A 526 -19.95 -1.10 7.02
C ASP A 526 -20.86 -1.52 5.85
N VAL A 527 -20.27 -1.93 4.73
CA VAL A 527 -20.95 -2.49 3.56
C VAL A 527 -20.25 -3.78 3.14
N THR A 528 -20.79 -4.91 3.57
CA THR A 528 -20.31 -6.25 3.17
C THR A 528 -20.46 -6.48 1.65
N GLU A 529 -19.54 -7.26 1.06
CA GLU A 529 -19.59 -7.67 -0.36
C GLU A 529 -20.96 -8.30 -0.73
N ALA A 530 -21.47 -8.00 -1.94
CA ALA A 530 -22.80 -8.43 -2.34
C ALA A 530 -22.90 -9.96 -2.46
N ALA A 531 -23.81 -10.56 -1.70
CA ALA A 531 -23.99 -12.01 -1.67
C ALA A 531 -24.71 -12.52 -2.93
N LYS A 532 -24.33 -13.68 -3.47
CA LYS A 532 -25.05 -14.30 -4.59
C LYS A 532 -26.39 -14.89 -4.12
N LEU A 533 -27.49 -14.44 -4.70
CA LEU A 533 -28.79 -15.10 -4.65
C LEU A 533 -29.03 -15.86 -5.96
N GLU A 534 -29.21 -17.16 -5.87
CA GLU A 534 -29.58 -18.01 -7.01
C GLU A 534 -31.10 -18.28 -7.02
N ILE A 535 -31.76 -17.88 -8.11
CA ILE A 535 -33.15 -18.14 -8.42
C ILE A 535 -33.20 -19.28 -9.44
N THR A 536 -33.54 -20.49 -9.01
CA THR A 536 -33.62 -21.68 -9.86
C THR A 536 -35.00 -22.36 -9.76
N ASN A 537 -35.32 -23.24 -10.71
CA ASN A 537 -36.54 -24.03 -10.74
C ASN A 537 -36.17 -25.52 -10.53
N PRO A 538 -36.71 -26.23 -9.52
CA PRO A 538 -37.82 -25.86 -8.64
C PRO A 538 -37.46 -24.83 -7.57
N ALA A 539 -38.49 -24.09 -7.13
CA ALA A 539 -38.39 -23.01 -6.15
C ALA A 539 -37.61 -23.41 -4.88
N HIS A 540 -36.76 -22.50 -4.41
CA HIS A 540 -36.04 -22.64 -3.15
C HIS A 540 -36.92 -22.23 -1.95
N SER A 541 -36.68 -22.82 -0.77
CA SER A 541 -37.32 -22.39 0.48
C SER A 541 -36.76 -21.03 0.95
N PRO A 542 -37.45 -20.29 1.84
CA PRO A 542 -36.96 -19.02 2.36
C PRO A 542 -35.58 -19.18 3.02
N VAL A 543 -34.69 -18.22 2.81
CA VAL A 543 -33.36 -18.18 3.43
C VAL A 543 -33.25 -16.90 4.24
N THR A 544 -32.71 -16.98 5.45
CA THR A 544 -32.36 -15.78 6.25
C THR A 544 -30.93 -15.34 5.95
N TYR A 545 -30.70 -14.05 5.78
CA TYR A 545 -29.37 -13.49 5.54
C TYR A 545 -29.26 -12.08 6.12
N ASP A 546 -28.04 -11.70 6.48
CA ASP A 546 -27.69 -10.42 7.09
C ASP A 546 -26.79 -9.62 6.15
N GLY A 547 -27.40 -8.74 5.35
CA GLY A 547 -26.71 -7.99 4.31
C GLY A 547 -27.66 -7.13 3.47
N SER A 548 -27.16 -5.99 3.02
CA SER A 548 -27.97 -4.99 2.34
C SER A 548 -27.96 -5.11 0.81
N ASN A 549 -27.01 -5.83 0.20
CA ASN A 549 -26.85 -5.95 -1.25
C ASN A 549 -26.60 -7.40 -1.73
N TYR A 550 -27.21 -7.79 -2.86
CA TYR A 550 -27.13 -9.16 -3.41
C TYR A 550 -27.01 -9.17 -4.92
N ILE A 551 -26.24 -10.10 -5.45
CA ILE A 551 -26.24 -10.41 -6.89
C ILE A 551 -27.39 -11.37 -7.17
N ILE A 552 -28.40 -10.93 -7.92
CA ILE A 552 -29.47 -11.82 -8.38
C ILE A 552 -29.02 -12.56 -9.62
N SER A 553 -29.05 -13.88 -9.55
CA SER A 553 -28.62 -14.76 -10.64
C SER A 553 -29.48 -16.01 -10.70
N GLY A 554 -29.36 -16.80 -11.76
CA GLY A 554 -30.08 -18.06 -11.88
C GLY A 554 -29.80 -18.76 -13.19
N THR A 555 -30.59 -19.80 -13.46
CA THR A 555 -30.53 -20.57 -14.71
C THR A 555 -31.85 -20.47 -15.46
N ALA A 556 -31.80 -20.42 -16.79
CA ALA A 556 -32.97 -20.47 -17.68
C ALA A 556 -32.56 -21.06 -19.05
N GLU A 557 -33.50 -21.17 -20.00
CA GLU A 557 -33.18 -21.69 -21.33
C GLU A 557 -32.20 -20.74 -22.05
N ALA A 558 -31.12 -21.29 -22.63
CA ALA A 558 -30.07 -20.51 -23.28
C ALA A 558 -30.62 -19.60 -24.38
N GLY A 559 -30.15 -18.34 -24.40
CA GLY A 559 -30.59 -17.32 -25.36
C GLY A 559 -31.94 -16.67 -25.07
N PHE A 560 -32.63 -17.04 -23.98
CA PHE A 560 -33.88 -16.39 -23.55
C PHE A 560 -33.59 -15.09 -22.79
N THR A 561 -34.64 -14.36 -22.42
CA THR A 561 -34.57 -13.23 -21.48
C THR A 561 -35.36 -13.53 -20.21
N VAL A 562 -34.86 -13.09 -19.06
CA VAL A 562 -35.47 -13.29 -17.75
C VAL A 562 -35.88 -11.95 -17.16
N HIS A 563 -37.15 -11.81 -16.80
CA HIS A 563 -37.70 -10.67 -16.08
C HIS A 563 -37.83 -11.00 -14.61
N VAL A 564 -37.21 -10.18 -13.76
CA VAL A 564 -37.21 -10.38 -12.32
C VAL A 564 -38.06 -9.32 -11.64
N TYR A 565 -38.90 -9.77 -10.73
CA TYR A 565 -39.76 -8.95 -9.87
C TYR A 565 -39.36 -9.17 -8.42
N ARG A 566 -39.48 -8.12 -7.59
CA ARG A 566 -39.39 -8.20 -6.14
C ARG A 566 -40.68 -7.66 -5.54
N ASN A 567 -41.37 -8.47 -4.75
CA ASN A 567 -42.65 -8.14 -4.10
C ASN A 567 -43.67 -7.57 -5.11
N GLY A 568 -43.72 -8.17 -6.32
CA GLY A 568 -44.59 -7.75 -7.43
C GLY A 568 -44.13 -6.51 -8.20
N VAL A 569 -42.96 -5.92 -7.89
CA VAL A 569 -42.39 -4.78 -8.62
C VAL A 569 -41.28 -5.25 -9.53
N PHE A 570 -41.31 -4.86 -10.80
CA PHE A 570 -40.24 -5.18 -11.77
C PHE A 570 -38.92 -4.54 -11.33
N ILE A 571 -37.87 -5.34 -11.20
CA ILE A 571 -36.52 -4.88 -10.80
C ILE A 571 -35.47 -4.99 -11.90
N GLY A 572 -35.75 -5.73 -12.98
CA GLY A 572 -34.92 -5.69 -14.17
C GLY A 572 -35.05 -6.92 -15.08
N THR A 573 -34.27 -6.88 -16.16
CA THR A 573 -34.19 -7.93 -17.17
C THR A 573 -32.75 -8.41 -17.35
N ALA A 574 -32.55 -9.71 -17.58
CA ALA A 574 -31.26 -10.33 -17.84
C ALA A 574 -31.35 -11.24 -19.07
N LYS A 575 -30.31 -11.22 -19.92
CA LYS A 575 -30.19 -12.18 -21.03
C LYS A 575 -29.51 -13.45 -20.52
N VAL A 576 -30.05 -14.59 -20.90
CA VAL A 576 -29.46 -15.90 -20.59
C VAL A 576 -28.34 -16.18 -21.59
N ASP A 577 -27.17 -16.54 -21.07
CA ASP A 577 -26.00 -16.86 -21.89
C ASP A 577 -26.12 -18.25 -22.55
N ASP A 578 -25.09 -18.63 -23.31
CA ASP A 578 -25.06 -19.90 -24.05
C ASP A 578 -24.94 -21.13 -23.12
N ASN A 579 -24.56 -20.94 -21.85
CA ASN A 579 -24.50 -21.98 -20.83
C ASN A 579 -25.80 -22.13 -20.04
N GLY A 580 -26.77 -21.23 -20.25
CA GLY A 580 -28.04 -21.22 -19.53
C GLY A 580 -28.02 -20.37 -18.26
N ASP A 581 -26.97 -19.58 -18.03
CA ASP A 581 -26.82 -18.75 -16.84
C ASP A 581 -27.25 -17.30 -17.10
N TRP A 582 -27.78 -16.64 -16.07
CA TRP A 582 -28.12 -15.22 -16.13
C TRP A 582 -27.82 -14.51 -14.80
N THR A 583 -27.57 -13.20 -14.88
CA THR A 583 -27.38 -12.31 -13.72
C THR A 583 -27.99 -10.94 -13.98
N LEU A 584 -28.66 -10.39 -12.96
CA LEU A 584 -29.20 -9.02 -12.95
C LEU A 584 -28.21 -8.01 -12.33
N GLY A 585 -27.09 -8.49 -11.77
CA GLY A 585 -26.16 -7.68 -11.00
C GLY A 585 -26.62 -7.44 -9.55
N SER A 586 -25.95 -6.50 -8.88
CA SER A 586 -26.19 -6.19 -7.46
C SER A 586 -27.48 -5.41 -7.25
N ILE A 587 -28.32 -5.86 -6.32
CA ILE A 587 -29.55 -5.21 -5.89
C ILE A 587 -29.50 -4.96 -4.38
N SER A 588 -30.08 -3.85 -3.92
CA SER A 588 -30.27 -3.61 -2.49
C SER A 588 -31.59 -4.21 -2.01
N LEU A 589 -31.60 -4.95 -0.90
CA LEU A 589 -32.82 -5.51 -0.30
C LEU A 589 -33.62 -4.46 0.47
N ILE A 590 -34.93 -4.68 0.58
CA ILE A 590 -35.77 -3.91 1.50
C ILE A 590 -35.57 -4.50 2.89
N GLN A 591 -35.23 -3.63 3.83
CA GLN A 591 -34.85 -4.02 5.18
C GLN A 591 -36.06 -4.42 6.03
N ASN A 592 -35.89 -5.38 6.94
CA ASN A 592 -36.91 -5.82 7.91
C ASN A 592 -38.23 -6.32 7.28
N VAL A 593 -38.20 -6.77 6.02
CA VAL A 593 -39.35 -7.35 5.32
C VAL A 593 -38.92 -8.57 4.52
N ALA A 594 -39.87 -9.46 4.24
CA ALA A 594 -39.66 -10.54 3.28
C ALA A 594 -39.47 -9.94 1.87
N ASN A 595 -38.35 -10.25 1.22
CA ASN A 595 -38.04 -9.92 -0.15
C ASN A 595 -38.37 -11.15 -1.01
N THR A 596 -39.56 -11.18 -1.59
CA THR A 596 -40.01 -12.24 -2.48
C THR A 596 -39.62 -11.91 -3.91
N PHE A 597 -38.78 -12.72 -4.52
CA PHE A 597 -38.38 -12.61 -5.91
C PHE A 597 -39.15 -13.58 -6.78
N GLU A 598 -39.55 -13.12 -7.95
CA GLU A 598 -40.21 -13.92 -9.00
C GLU A 598 -39.47 -13.70 -10.32
N ALA A 599 -39.06 -14.78 -10.98
CA ALA A 599 -38.37 -14.73 -12.27
C ALA A 599 -39.18 -15.45 -13.36
N TYR A 600 -39.41 -14.73 -14.47
CA TYR A 600 -40.14 -15.18 -15.65
C TYR A 600 -39.22 -15.23 -16.86
N GLN A 601 -39.21 -16.32 -17.61
CA GLN A 601 -38.38 -16.46 -18.81
C GLN A 601 -39.19 -16.33 -20.10
N TYR A 602 -38.59 -15.72 -21.11
CA TYR A 602 -39.20 -15.39 -22.38
C TYR A 602 -38.34 -15.89 -23.55
N ALA A 603 -38.95 -16.66 -24.45
CA ALA A 603 -38.28 -17.07 -25.68
C ALA A 603 -37.91 -15.85 -26.58
N PRO A 604 -36.89 -15.96 -27.45
CA PRO A 604 -36.48 -14.86 -28.31
C PRO A 604 -37.64 -14.20 -29.08
N GLY A 605 -37.80 -12.89 -28.90
CA GLY A 605 -38.87 -12.11 -29.55
C GLY A 605 -40.22 -12.12 -28.83
N LYS A 606 -40.34 -12.79 -27.68
CA LYS A 606 -41.45 -12.65 -26.74
C LYS A 606 -41.07 -11.71 -25.60
N ASP A 607 -42.06 -11.02 -25.06
CA ASP A 607 -41.93 -10.07 -23.96
C ASP A 607 -43.30 -9.92 -23.24
N GLY A 608 -43.31 -9.41 -22.02
CA GLY A 608 -44.52 -9.09 -21.26
C GLY A 608 -44.26 -8.75 -19.79
N GLU A 609 -45.33 -8.34 -19.10
CA GLU A 609 -45.27 -7.97 -17.68
C GLU A 609 -45.94 -9.05 -16.80
N ASN A 610 -45.41 -9.27 -15.60
CA ASN A 610 -45.95 -10.18 -14.58
C ASN A 610 -46.24 -11.59 -15.12
N GLY A 611 -45.34 -12.09 -15.98
CA GLY A 611 -45.44 -13.42 -16.57
C GLY A 611 -46.36 -13.54 -17.78
N GLU A 612 -47.06 -12.49 -18.21
CA GLU A 612 -47.83 -12.52 -19.46
C GLU A 612 -46.89 -12.82 -20.63
N GLY A 613 -47.17 -13.85 -21.44
CA GLY A 613 -46.34 -14.24 -22.59
C GLY A 613 -45.04 -15.00 -22.26
N SER A 614 -44.75 -15.24 -20.98
CA SER A 614 -43.60 -16.05 -20.52
C SER A 614 -43.81 -17.54 -20.78
N GLU A 615 -42.73 -18.32 -20.74
CA GLU A 615 -42.79 -19.79 -20.81
C GLU A 615 -43.18 -20.42 -19.46
N ASN A 616 -43.15 -19.65 -18.36
CA ASN A 616 -43.52 -20.08 -17.00
C ASN A 616 -44.57 -19.16 -16.33
N PRO A 617 -45.73 -18.89 -16.96
CA PRO A 617 -46.66 -17.85 -16.53
C PRO A 617 -47.39 -18.17 -15.22
N THR A 618 -47.53 -19.45 -14.86
CA THR A 618 -48.24 -19.91 -13.65
C THR A 618 -47.33 -20.57 -12.63
N ASN A 619 -46.03 -20.68 -12.92
CA ASN A 619 -45.04 -21.27 -12.03
C ASN A 619 -43.69 -20.56 -12.18
N PRO A 620 -43.60 -19.27 -11.82
CA PRO A 620 -42.33 -18.54 -11.82
C PRO A 620 -41.31 -19.22 -10.91
N ALA A 621 -40.02 -19.03 -11.19
CA ALA A 621 -39.00 -19.37 -10.21
C ALA A 621 -39.08 -18.35 -9.07
N THR A 622 -39.10 -18.82 -7.82
CA THR A 622 -39.27 -17.97 -6.65
C THR A 622 -38.13 -18.14 -5.65
N ALA A 623 -37.76 -17.04 -5.01
CA ALA A 623 -36.87 -17.01 -3.86
C ALA A 623 -37.38 -16.01 -2.83
N ILE A 624 -37.35 -16.35 -1.55
CA ILE A 624 -37.75 -15.44 -0.47
C ILE A 624 -36.53 -15.21 0.42
N ILE A 625 -36.10 -13.96 0.52
CA ILE A 625 -35.08 -13.57 1.51
C ILE A 625 -35.78 -12.83 2.64
N ASN A 626 -35.72 -13.37 3.85
CA ASN A 626 -36.02 -12.60 5.04
C ASN A 626 -34.73 -11.91 5.47
N GLU A 627 -34.65 -10.62 5.18
CA GLU A 627 -33.49 -9.81 5.51
C GLU A 627 -33.58 -9.37 6.96
N GLY A 628 -32.57 -9.74 7.74
CA GLY A 628 -32.41 -9.33 9.14
C GLY A 628 -31.50 -10.28 9.91
N ALA A 629 -30.73 -9.69 10.83
CA ALA A 629 -29.70 -10.38 11.59
C ALA A 629 -30.21 -11.58 12.38
N PHE A 630 -29.41 -12.65 12.40
CA PHE A 630 -29.58 -13.76 13.34
C PHE A 630 -29.06 -13.34 14.73
N ALA A 631 -29.80 -12.45 15.37
CA ALA A 631 -29.47 -11.84 16.66
C ALA A 631 -30.56 -12.15 17.70
N SER A 632 -30.33 -11.83 18.96
CA SER A 632 -31.32 -11.98 20.03
C SER A 632 -31.71 -10.67 20.71
N THR A 633 -32.95 -10.61 21.16
CA THR A 633 -33.41 -9.59 22.10
C THR A 633 -32.94 -9.87 23.52
N GLU A 634 -32.87 -11.14 23.91
CA GLU A 634 -32.58 -11.58 25.27
C GLU A 634 -31.85 -12.93 25.24
N ILE A 635 -30.89 -13.09 26.16
CA ILE A 635 -30.19 -14.36 26.40
C ILE A 635 -30.33 -14.67 27.88
N THR A 636 -30.87 -15.82 28.23
CA THR A 636 -31.03 -16.26 29.62
C THR A 636 -30.04 -17.37 29.94
N LEU A 637 -29.20 -17.18 30.95
CA LEU A 637 -28.42 -18.24 31.57
C LEU A 637 -29.28 -18.97 32.60
N ASN A 638 -29.55 -20.25 32.36
CA ASN A 638 -30.16 -21.15 33.33
C ASN A 638 -29.05 -21.75 34.21
N ASP A 639 -28.76 -21.07 35.33
CA ASP A 639 -27.77 -21.52 36.30
C ASP A 639 -28.39 -22.58 37.22
N THR A 640 -27.88 -23.81 37.09
CA THR A 640 -28.35 -24.96 37.86
C THR A 640 -27.60 -25.17 39.19
N THR A 641 -26.46 -24.50 39.37
CA THR A 641 -25.56 -24.72 40.52
C THR A 641 -25.43 -23.52 41.45
N GLU A 642 -26.09 -22.40 41.14
CA GLU A 642 -26.01 -21.11 41.83
C GLU A 642 -24.59 -20.49 41.83
N ASN A 643 -23.73 -20.88 40.88
CA ASN A 643 -22.35 -20.40 40.78
C ASN A 643 -22.10 -19.48 39.56
N GLY A 644 -23.15 -19.05 38.87
CA GLY A 644 -23.05 -18.31 37.62
C GLY A 644 -22.71 -19.23 36.45
N LEU A 645 -22.01 -18.71 35.44
CA LEU A 645 -21.68 -19.47 34.23
C LEU A 645 -20.73 -20.64 34.53
N THR A 646 -21.24 -21.87 34.46
CA THR A 646 -20.47 -23.11 34.69
C THR A 646 -20.72 -24.17 33.60
N LEU A 647 -20.05 -25.32 33.70
CA LEU A 647 -20.26 -26.44 32.78
C LEU A 647 -21.68 -26.99 32.94
N PHE A 648 -22.28 -27.40 31.82
CA PHE A 648 -23.63 -27.96 31.69
C PHE A 648 -24.79 -26.99 31.87
N ASP A 649 -24.55 -25.72 32.22
CA ASP A 649 -25.58 -24.69 32.16
C ASP A 649 -26.03 -24.45 30.71
N THR A 650 -27.27 -23.98 30.54
CA THR A 650 -27.83 -23.65 29.23
C THR A 650 -28.03 -22.15 29.06
N LEU A 651 -27.90 -21.71 27.82
CA LEU A 651 -28.17 -20.37 27.35
C LEU A 651 -29.38 -20.43 26.41
N ASP A 652 -30.48 -19.79 26.80
CA ASP A 652 -31.71 -19.72 26.03
C ASP A 652 -31.76 -18.37 25.30
N PHE A 653 -31.93 -18.37 23.98
CA PHE A 653 -31.87 -17.19 23.12
C PHE A 653 -33.27 -16.79 22.62
N THR A 654 -33.69 -15.55 22.88
CA THR A 654 -34.92 -15.01 22.30
C THR A 654 -34.59 -14.18 21.05
N PHE A 655 -34.74 -14.75 19.85
CA PHE A 655 -34.29 -14.10 18.63
C PHE A 655 -35.02 -12.78 18.31
N LEU A 656 -34.28 -11.82 17.74
CA LEU A 656 -34.70 -10.45 17.42
C LEU A 656 -35.92 -10.41 16.49
N ASN A 657 -35.94 -11.30 15.50
CA ASN A 657 -36.98 -11.37 14.47
C ASN A 657 -37.73 -12.72 14.52
N PRO A 658 -38.65 -12.91 15.49
CA PRO A 658 -39.30 -14.21 15.70
C PRO A 658 -40.14 -14.69 14.52
N SER A 659 -40.61 -13.78 13.65
CA SER A 659 -41.31 -14.12 12.40
C SER A 659 -40.44 -14.77 11.34
N TYR A 660 -39.11 -14.66 11.44
CA TYR A 660 -38.18 -15.23 10.45
C TYR A 660 -37.87 -16.72 10.72
N GLY A 661 -38.37 -17.26 11.84
CA GLY A 661 -38.24 -18.69 12.13
C GLY A 661 -36.80 -19.13 12.39
N HIS A 662 -35.93 -18.22 12.86
CA HIS A 662 -34.57 -18.54 13.23
C HIS A 662 -34.52 -19.69 14.24
N ARG A 663 -33.67 -20.67 13.96
CA ARG A 663 -33.38 -21.80 14.83
C ARG A 663 -31.89 -22.14 14.70
N PHE A 664 -31.25 -22.48 15.81
CA PHE A 664 -29.91 -23.06 15.76
C PHE A 664 -29.88 -24.28 14.83
N LYS A 665 -28.81 -24.40 14.05
CA LYS A 665 -28.57 -25.58 13.20
C LYS A 665 -28.47 -26.84 14.07
N GLU A 666 -29.19 -27.89 13.68
CA GLU A 666 -29.14 -29.16 14.39
C GLU A 666 -27.70 -29.71 14.46
N SER A 667 -27.32 -30.23 15.63
CA SER A 667 -25.97 -30.74 15.91
C SER A 667 -24.84 -29.71 15.80
N LEU A 668 -25.13 -28.41 15.86
CA LEU A 668 -24.06 -27.40 15.89
C LEU A 668 -23.18 -27.56 17.14
N THR A 669 -21.90 -27.27 16.95
CA THR A 669 -20.94 -27.02 18.03
C THR A 669 -20.17 -25.76 17.69
N GLY A 670 -19.98 -24.89 18.67
CA GLY A 670 -19.25 -23.64 18.47
C GLY A 670 -18.68 -23.11 19.78
N THR A 671 -18.18 -21.88 19.74
CA THR A 671 -17.72 -21.19 20.95
C THR A 671 -18.40 -19.84 21.10
N ILE A 672 -18.61 -19.46 22.36
CA ILE A 672 -19.14 -18.16 22.77
C ILE A 672 -18.10 -17.52 23.68
N THR A 673 -17.76 -16.26 23.42
CA THR A 673 -16.93 -15.46 24.31
C THR A 673 -17.84 -14.63 25.20
N VAL A 674 -17.72 -14.81 26.52
CA VAL A 674 -18.51 -14.10 27.52
C VAL A 674 -17.58 -13.17 28.31
N ASN A 675 -17.91 -11.89 28.39
CA ASN A 675 -17.23 -10.90 29.22
C ASN A 675 -17.98 -10.74 30.56
N ASP A 676 -17.27 -10.51 31.65
CA ASP A 676 -17.86 -10.35 32.99
C ASP A 676 -18.37 -8.94 33.31
N GLY A 677 -18.26 -7.99 32.38
CA GLY A 677 -18.59 -6.58 32.58
C GLY A 677 -17.50 -5.78 33.29
N TYR A 678 -16.40 -6.42 33.70
CA TYR A 678 -15.22 -5.80 34.29
C TYR A 678 -14.00 -5.85 33.36
N GLY A 679 -14.21 -6.20 32.10
CA GLY A 679 -13.18 -6.27 31.07
C GLY A 679 -12.41 -7.59 31.05
N ARG A 680 -12.89 -8.64 31.74
CA ARG A 680 -12.32 -9.99 31.64
C ARG A 680 -13.25 -10.94 30.89
N SER A 681 -12.68 -11.89 30.15
CA SER A 681 -13.43 -12.79 29.28
C SER A 681 -13.18 -14.28 29.55
N ALA A 682 -14.17 -15.10 29.22
CA ALA A 682 -14.07 -16.55 29.13
C ALA A 682 -14.61 -17.04 27.78
N VAL A 683 -13.94 -17.99 27.16
CA VAL A 683 -14.40 -18.63 25.92
C VAL A 683 -14.97 -20.00 26.28
N VAL A 684 -16.28 -20.15 26.12
CA VAL A 684 -16.99 -21.41 26.36
C VAL A 684 -17.27 -22.14 25.06
N LYS A 685 -17.09 -23.46 25.06
CA LYS A 685 -17.57 -24.32 24.00
C LYS A 685 -19.02 -24.71 24.29
N VAL A 686 -19.85 -24.64 23.27
CA VAL A 686 -21.29 -24.93 23.36
C VAL A 686 -21.73 -25.95 22.33
N GLU A 687 -22.81 -26.66 22.64
CA GLU A 687 -23.48 -27.59 21.73
C GLU A 687 -24.99 -27.33 21.66
N TYR A 688 -25.56 -27.73 20.52
CA TYR A 688 -27.00 -27.72 20.26
C TYR A 688 -27.80 -28.53 21.29
N ILE A 689 -28.87 -27.95 21.82
CA ILE A 689 -29.91 -28.67 22.57
C ILE A 689 -31.20 -28.73 21.78
N ASP A 690 -31.72 -27.57 21.38
CA ASP A 690 -32.93 -27.42 20.60
C ASP A 690 -32.90 -26.11 19.77
N ALA A 691 -34.06 -25.64 19.32
CA ALA A 691 -34.20 -24.54 18.38
C ALA A 691 -33.50 -23.24 18.82
N ASP A 692 -33.49 -22.95 20.12
CA ASP A 692 -33.06 -21.68 20.69
C ASP A 692 -32.20 -21.85 21.94
N THR A 693 -31.80 -23.08 22.27
CA THR A 693 -31.00 -23.38 23.46
C THR A 693 -29.64 -23.99 23.11
N LEU A 694 -28.59 -23.46 23.74
CA LEU A 694 -27.23 -24.00 23.70
C LEU A 694 -26.75 -24.42 25.08
N ARG A 695 -26.01 -25.53 25.18
CA ARG A 695 -25.40 -26.00 26.45
C ARG A 695 -23.90 -25.77 26.47
N VAL A 696 -23.39 -25.25 27.58
CA VAL A 696 -21.95 -25.16 27.84
C VAL A 696 -21.36 -26.54 28.11
N VAL A 697 -20.39 -26.96 27.32
CA VAL A 697 -19.74 -28.28 27.46
C VAL A 697 -18.27 -28.22 27.82
N ASP A 698 -17.62 -27.09 27.60
CA ASP A 698 -16.21 -26.90 27.96
C ASP A 698 -15.85 -25.41 28.14
N PHE A 699 -14.77 -25.12 28.86
CA PHE A 699 -14.13 -23.81 28.88
C PHE A 699 -12.81 -23.89 28.12
N VAL A 700 -12.79 -23.30 26.93
CA VAL A 700 -11.61 -23.26 26.06
C VAL A 700 -10.52 -22.37 26.68
N SER A 701 -10.91 -21.23 27.24
CA SER A 701 -10.03 -20.34 27.99
C SER A 701 -10.80 -19.52 29.02
N ILE A 702 -10.12 -19.14 30.10
CA ILE A 702 -10.67 -18.27 31.15
C ILE A 702 -9.57 -17.29 31.55
N GLU A 703 -9.84 -15.99 31.42
CA GLU A 703 -8.91 -14.97 31.90
C GLU A 703 -8.84 -14.96 33.43
N THR A 704 -7.65 -14.70 33.97
CA THR A 704 -7.41 -14.75 35.41
C THR A 704 -8.30 -13.74 36.15
N GLY A 705 -9.14 -14.23 37.06
CA GLY A 705 -10.05 -13.41 37.85
C GLY A 705 -11.39 -13.10 37.20
N PHE A 706 -11.77 -13.82 36.14
CA PHE A 706 -13.11 -13.77 35.54
C PHE A 706 -14.21 -14.04 36.58
N ALA A 707 -15.22 -13.18 36.64
CA ALA A 707 -16.32 -13.29 37.59
C ALA A 707 -17.50 -14.11 37.00
N HIS A 708 -17.50 -15.42 37.25
CA HIS A 708 -18.53 -16.36 36.74
C HIS A 708 -19.98 -15.98 37.07
N ASN A 709 -20.21 -15.40 38.25
CA ASN A 709 -21.53 -15.00 38.74
C ASN A 709 -21.82 -13.51 38.58
N SER A 710 -21.13 -12.83 37.66
CA SER A 710 -21.36 -11.41 37.39
C SER A 710 -22.80 -11.19 36.93
N THR A 711 -23.49 -10.19 37.48
CA THR A 711 -24.81 -9.75 36.99
C THR A 711 -24.72 -9.02 35.65
N SER A 712 -23.52 -8.87 35.10
CA SER A 712 -23.20 -8.11 33.89
C SER A 712 -22.50 -8.98 32.85
N LEU A 713 -22.71 -10.31 32.89
CA LEU A 713 -22.23 -11.20 31.83
C LEU A 713 -22.79 -10.74 30.48
N MET A 714 -21.94 -10.75 29.46
CA MET A 714 -22.33 -10.37 28.11
C MET A 714 -21.58 -11.22 27.08
N ILE A 715 -22.29 -11.70 26.06
CA ILE A 715 -21.67 -12.29 24.88
C ILE A 715 -21.03 -11.16 24.08
N VAL A 716 -19.76 -11.33 23.72
CA VAL A 716 -18.99 -10.34 22.94
C VAL A 716 -18.48 -10.89 21.62
N ALA A 717 -18.50 -12.21 21.43
CA ALA A 717 -18.16 -12.85 20.17
C ALA A 717 -18.71 -14.28 20.13
N THR A 718 -18.98 -14.77 18.93
CA THR A 718 -19.34 -16.17 18.68
C THR A 718 -18.52 -16.72 17.52
N ASN A 719 -18.24 -18.03 17.53
CA ASN A 719 -17.62 -18.73 16.41
C ASN A 719 -18.33 -20.07 16.18
N GLY A 720 -18.71 -20.35 14.93
CA GLY A 720 -19.44 -21.57 14.58
C GLY A 720 -20.88 -21.62 15.12
N ILE A 721 -21.40 -20.53 15.65
CA ILE A 721 -22.81 -20.41 16.05
C ILE A 721 -23.60 -19.93 14.83
N VAL A 722 -24.39 -20.83 14.25
CA VAL A 722 -25.15 -20.58 13.02
C VAL A 722 -26.59 -21.05 13.14
N ASN A 723 -27.48 -20.44 12.37
CA ASN A 723 -28.86 -20.90 12.26
C ASN A 723 -29.03 -22.02 11.21
N GLN A 724 -30.27 -22.48 11.00
CA GLN A 724 -30.63 -23.56 10.07
C GLN A 724 -30.19 -23.29 8.61
N ASP A 725 -30.04 -22.03 8.25
CA ASP A 725 -29.65 -21.55 6.92
C ASP A 725 -28.15 -21.18 6.85
N GLN A 726 -27.38 -21.52 7.88
CA GLN A 726 -25.94 -21.26 8.02
C GLN A 726 -25.57 -19.78 8.23
N LEU A 727 -26.54 -18.92 8.55
CA LEU A 727 -26.27 -17.54 8.93
C LEU A 727 -25.62 -17.49 10.31
N ALA A 728 -24.51 -16.77 10.45
CA ALA A 728 -23.80 -16.61 11.71
C ALA A 728 -24.60 -15.77 12.71
N TYR A 729 -24.48 -16.11 14.00
CA TYR A 729 -25.13 -15.35 15.06
C TYR A 729 -24.47 -13.98 15.21
N ASP A 730 -25.28 -12.92 15.15
CA ASP A 730 -24.82 -11.55 15.26
C ASP A 730 -25.04 -11.01 16.68
N VAL A 731 -23.91 -10.76 17.36
CA VAL A 731 -23.88 -10.19 18.70
C VAL A 731 -24.16 -8.68 18.67
N GLU A 732 -23.81 -7.98 17.58
CA GLU A 732 -23.92 -6.52 17.46
C GLU A 732 -25.37 -6.07 17.30
N GLU A 733 -26.17 -6.78 16.52
CA GLU A 733 -27.59 -6.47 16.30
C GLU A 733 -28.50 -6.92 17.48
N SER A 734 -27.94 -7.53 18.51
CA SER A 734 -28.70 -8.00 19.67
C SER A 734 -29.12 -6.82 20.58
N GLN A 735 -30.44 -6.61 20.78
CA GLN A 735 -31.03 -5.42 21.46
C GLN A 735 -30.66 -5.23 22.94
N SER A 736 -29.99 -6.20 23.56
CA SER A 736 -29.47 -6.14 24.93
C SER A 736 -27.93 -6.11 25.00
N ASN A 737 -27.22 -5.77 23.91
CA ASN A 737 -25.76 -5.82 23.78
C ASN A 737 -25.16 -7.21 24.09
N GLY A 738 -25.90 -8.28 23.80
CA GLY A 738 -25.51 -9.65 24.17
C GLY A 738 -25.53 -9.93 25.67
N THR A 739 -26.14 -9.07 26.50
CA THR A 739 -26.18 -9.26 27.96
C THR A 739 -26.92 -10.55 28.30
N VAL A 740 -26.28 -11.36 29.14
CA VAL A 740 -26.80 -12.63 29.63
C VAL A 740 -27.51 -12.40 30.95
N ILE A 741 -28.82 -12.63 30.97
CA ILE A 741 -29.66 -12.50 32.16
C ILE A 741 -29.57 -13.80 32.96
N ILE A 742 -29.12 -13.71 34.21
CA ILE A 742 -29.00 -14.88 35.07
C ILE A 742 -30.35 -15.20 35.70
N LYS A 743 -30.83 -16.42 35.48
CA LYS A 743 -32.01 -16.98 36.13
C LYS A 743 -31.62 -18.18 36.97
N TYR A 744 -31.89 -18.08 38.27
CA TYR A 744 -31.67 -19.17 39.21
C TYR A 744 -32.79 -20.21 39.08
N ALA A 745 -32.44 -21.48 38.91
CA ALA A 745 -33.38 -22.58 39.07
C ALA A 745 -33.93 -22.58 40.51
N LYS A 746 -35.25 -22.60 40.67
CA LYS A 746 -35.90 -22.73 41.98
C LYS A 746 -35.94 -24.17 42.46
#